data_AF-A0A9P5CEM5-F1
#
_entry.id   AF-A0A9P5CEM5-F1
#
_cell.length_a   1.000
_cell.length_b   1.000
_cell.length_c   1.000
_cell.angle_alpha   90.00
_cell.angle_beta   90.00
_cell.angle_gamma   90.00
#
_symmetry.space_group_name_H-M   'P 1'
#
loop_
_entity.id
_entity.type
_entity.pdbx_description
1 polymer ?
#
loop_
_entity_poly.entity_id
_entity_poly.type
_entity_poly.pdbx_seq_one_letter_code
_entity_poly.pdbx_strand_id
1 'polypeptide(L)'
;MTEDDRSSAASNPKRSRSLRRRLRLLQSVLPEVLAAADAHASIGGTGRDQQFWGKLLHPYEDIELEQRCFDLLHDAHGDLVEGVLKGLEEVVQVADLIPEEYKQTLFPRLEILTEEIEKASDPSEIRIEISVPNNTDRIIELLSSLAAVIKDNSNESDDNALSKLRASNPQRGLPRKYRRSEIWRVSLQPFLITELFQSEGGHSMEATIASWEAKLLDHGILLMEIFNQEPFPSPAKQPGRAPPAKSDIAEACIKWLNSIKWGTFGKWGQAVEPCISGRLMDKFNSFLRLNSRAPDGPSGSQSSNPEGGLDKAFVRLFYKEILTPLEEMFAFEWPDKDPDEVISTMKLRYAAGIDEGRFFDSSECSDIKHIKNANKWFKCFDEIRYKLTLMAASERKIRIGVLDTGIDMNNITISQNRGRIRCWPPGADHHDNIGHGTHVAFLLLHLTKDVDLLICKITDSVDIKDASIKQIADPGKDRVDILNLSFGFPEYQDKLDPINKAIRNAASSGLIIFAAAGNEGGNAGMSWPASLQDKRDVIPIYSSNGKGKLSGMNPSSRTGSYIYTLGKGVKSCQVRDVDGVQQVIHRSGSSFATPIAAATAAIILRFVDSANPSPECSKKLEELKPRLRTRLGMERVMCEVCVREPKWLQPCYLTPWYLFELEEAIQIPVIIKILKQVTP
;
A
#
# COMPACT_ATOMS: atom_id res chain seq x y z
N MET A 1 -28.29 -39.01 -5.94
CA MET A 1 -27.50 -38.24 -4.96
C MET A 1 -26.40 -37.56 -5.75
N THR A 2 -26.45 -36.23 -5.75
CA THR A 2 -25.79 -35.29 -6.66
C THR A 2 -24.35 -34.97 -6.24
N GLU A 3 -23.61 -34.37 -7.17
CA GLU A 3 -22.17 -34.04 -7.19
C GLU A 3 -21.65 -33.08 -6.09
N ASP A 4 -22.28 -32.99 -4.91
CA ASP A 4 -21.92 -31.99 -3.89
C ASP A 4 -21.00 -32.46 -2.74
N ASP A 5 -20.59 -33.74 -2.67
CA ASP A 5 -19.84 -34.25 -1.50
C ASP A 5 -18.35 -34.59 -1.74
N ARG A 6 -17.67 -33.97 -2.72
CA ARG A 6 -16.23 -34.22 -2.98
C ARG A 6 -15.30 -32.99 -3.02
N SER A 7 -15.71 -31.82 -2.54
CA SER A 7 -14.85 -30.61 -2.56
C SER A 7 -14.40 -30.07 -1.20
N SER A 8 -14.38 -30.86 -0.13
CA SER A 8 -13.99 -30.37 1.21
C SER A 8 -12.62 -30.83 1.73
N ALA A 9 -11.72 -31.33 0.87
CA ALA A 9 -10.37 -31.71 1.29
C ALA A 9 -9.30 -30.82 0.62
N ALA A 10 -8.45 -30.22 1.47
CA ALA A 10 -7.23 -29.47 1.16
C ALA A 10 -7.35 -28.00 0.70
N SER A 11 -7.85 -27.12 1.58
CA SER A 11 -7.30 -25.76 1.65
C SER A 11 -6.48 -25.63 2.93
N ASN A 12 -5.15 -25.74 2.81
CA ASN A 12 -4.26 -25.53 3.95
C ASN A 12 -4.35 -24.05 4.38
N PRO A 13 -4.78 -23.71 5.62
CA PRO A 13 -4.98 -22.31 6.01
C PRO A 13 -3.64 -21.55 6.02
N LYS A 14 -3.58 -20.44 5.28
CA LYS A 14 -2.38 -19.57 5.20
C LYS A 14 -1.99 -19.07 6.60
N ARG A 15 -0.76 -19.36 7.03
CA ARG A 15 -0.17 -18.86 8.28
C ARG A 15 -0.04 -17.34 8.30
N SER A 16 -0.46 -16.71 9.38
CA SER A 16 -0.17 -15.31 9.68
C SER A 16 1.35 -15.06 9.70
N ARG A 17 1.74 -13.82 9.42
CA ARG A 17 3.15 -13.39 9.53
C ARG A 17 3.66 -13.50 10.98
N SER A 18 2.76 -13.28 11.95
CA SER A 18 3.03 -13.38 13.39
C SER A 18 3.38 -14.81 13.80
N LEU A 19 2.57 -15.81 13.41
CA LEU A 19 2.84 -17.21 13.72
C LEU A 19 4.16 -17.70 13.11
N ARG A 20 4.44 -17.33 11.86
CA ARG A 20 5.69 -17.70 11.18
C ARG A 20 6.95 -17.17 11.87
N ARG A 21 6.89 -15.98 12.47
CA ARG A 21 8.01 -15.44 13.26
C ARG A 21 8.18 -16.22 14.57
N ARG A 22 7.09 -16.50 15.29
CA ARG A 22 7.12 -17.25 16.56
C ARG A 22 7.62 -18.68 16.39
N LEU A 23 7.22 -19.35 15.31
CA LEU A 23 7.72 -20.69 14.98
C LEU A 23 9.22 -20.69 14.70
N ARG A 24 9.74 -19.67 14.00
CA ARG A 24 11.19 -19.52 13.75
C ARG A 24 11.98 -19.31 15.05
N LEU A 25 11.50 -18.42 15.92
CA LEU A 25 12.12 -18.19 17.24
C LEU A 25 12.13 -19.49 18.07
N LEU A 26 11.00 -20.21 18.08
CA LEU A 26 10.88 -21.48 18.80
C LEU A 26 11.85 -22.54 18.24
N GLN A 27 11.93 -22.69 16.92
CA GLN A 27 12.82 -23.65 16.27
C GLN A 27 14.29 -23.38 16.52
N SER A 28 14.68 -22.11 16.60
CA SER A 28 16.07 -21.69 16.84
C SER A 28 16.50 -21.97 18.28
N VAL A 29 15.65 -21.59 19.25
CA VAL A 29 16.05 -21.56 20.66
C VAL A 29 15.80 -22.87 21.39
N LEU A 30 14.75 -23.62 21.01
CA LEU A 30 14.34 -24.83 21.71
C LEU A 30 15.46 -25.89 21.82
N PRO A 31 16.23 -26.23 20.76
CA PRO A 31 17.28 -27.25 20.86
C PRO A 31 18.41 -26.85 21.82
N GLU A 32 18.81 -25.58 21.83
CA GLU A 32 19.94 -25.11 22.63
C GLU A 32 19.56 -24.96 24.11
N VAL A 33 18.36 -24.47 24.42
CA VAL A 33 17.85 -24.43 25.82
C VAL A 33 17.74 -25.83 26.42
N LEU A 34 17.40 -26.83 25.60
CA LEU A 34 17.22 -28.21 26.07
C LEU A 34 18.53 -28.98 26.12
N ALA A 35 19.50 -28.68 25.26
CA ALA A 35 20.88 -29.13 25.43
C ALA A 35 21.51 -28.59 26.73
N ALA A 36 21.23 -27.32 27.07
CA ALA A 36 21.64 -26.74 28.34
C ALA A 36 20.93 -27.44 29.53
N ALA A 37 19.64 -27.76 29.39
CA ALA A 37 18.87 -28.50 30.38
C ALA A 37 19.43 -29.91 30.65
N ASP A 38 19.78 -30.66 29.60
CA ASP A 38 20.36 -32.01 29.70
C ASP A 38 21.74 -31.98 30.38
N ALA A 39 22.58 -31.00 30.02
CA ALA A 39 23.85 -30.77 30.69
C ALA A 39 23.65 -30.43 32.18
N HIS A 40 22.68 -29.58 32.53
CA HIS A 40 22.41 -29.17 33.91
C HIS A 40 21.77 -30.30 34.74
N ALA A 41 20.95 -31.17 34.12
CA ALA A 41 20.42 -32.37 34.77
C ALA A 41 21.54 -33.37 35.10
N SER A 42 22.57 -33.45 34.24
CA SER A 42 23.72 -34.36 34.37
C SER A 42 24.80 -33.92 35.37
N ILE A 43 24.94 -32.61 35.65
CA ILE A 43 26.05 -32.04 36.44
C ILE A 43 25.75 -31.96 37.96
N GLY A 44 24.49 -32.10 38.37
CA GLY A 44 24.09 -32.18 39.79
C GLY A 44 23.59 -30.86 40.37
N GLY A 45 22.27 -30.76 40.53
CA GLY A 45 21.55 -29.68 41.21
C GLY A 45 20.70 -30.19 42.38
N THR A 46 19.83 -29.34 42.94
CA THR A 46 18.91 -29.77 44.02
C THR A 46 17.92 -30.84 43.50
N GLY A 47 17.31 -31.64 44.38
CA GLY A 47 16.33 -32.66 43.97
C GLY A 47 15.14 -32.10 43.17
N ARG A 48 14.81 -30.81 43.37
CA ARG A 48 13.80 -30.08 42.61
C ARG A 48 14.24 -29.81 41.16
N ASP A 49 15.51 -29.46 40.97
CA ASP A 49 16.07 -29.16 39.64
C ASP A 49 16.14 -30.42 38.79
N GLN A 50 16.62 -31.53 39.36
CA GLN A 50 16.65 -32.82 38.66
C GLN A 50 15.24 -33.31 38.28
N GLN A 51 14.25 -33.11 39.15
CA GLN A 51 12.86 -33.49 38.87
C GLN A 51 12.22 -32.61 37.79
N PHE A 52 12.51 -31.31 37.78
CA PHE A 52 11.99 -30.40 36.76
C PHE A 52 12.61 -30.69 35.39
N TRP A 53 13.95 -30.72 35.30
CA TRP A 53 14.65 -30.94 34.03
C TRP A 53 14.40 -32.33 33.46
N GLY A 54 14.34 -33.36 34.31
CA GLY A 54 13.97 -34.72 33.87
C GLY A 54 12.55 -34.81 33.31
N LYS A 55 11.60 -34.02 33.83
CA LYS A 55 10.23 -33.94 33.28
C LYS A 55 10.13 -33.07 32.03
N LEU A 56 10.97 -32.04 31.91
CA LEU A 56 11.00 -31.13 30.76
C LEU A 56 11.61 -31.78 29.50
N LEU A 57 12.58 -32.68 29.68
CA LEU A 57 13.25 -33.39 28.58
C LEU A 57 12.35 -34.42 27.89
N HIS A 58 11.33 -34.96 28.57
CA HIS A 58 10.48 -36.00 27.99
C HIS A 58 9.58 -35.51 26.84
N PRO A 59 8.87 -34.37 26.95
CA PRO A 59 8.17 -33.76 25.81
C PRO A 59 9.09 -33.34 24.67
N TYR A 60 10.37 -33.09 24.94
CA TYR A 60 11.35 -32.69 23.93
C TYR A 60 11.75 -33.86 23.02
N GLU A 61 12.02 -35.02 23.60
CA GLU A 61 12.34 -36.23 22.82
C GLU A 61 11.21 -36.53 21.80
N ASP A 62 9.96 -36.31 22.20
CA ASP A 62 8.79 -36.45 21.32
C ASP A 62 8.75 -35.38 20.21
N ILE A 63 9.20 -34.15 20.47
CA ILE A 63 9.23 -33.05 19.47
C ILE A 63 10.43 -33.19 18.51
N GLU A 64 11.60 -33.62 19.00
CA GLU A 64 12.83 -33.76 18.21
C GLU A 64 12.72 -34.87 17.15
N LEU A 65 12.01 -35.95 17.47
CA LEU A 65 11.73 -37.04 16.53
C LEU A 65 10.86 -36.59 15.33
N GLU A 66 10.09 -35.51 15.51
CA GLU A 66 9.04 -35.07 14.59
C GLU A 66 9.33 -33.69 13.96
N GLN A 67 10.61 -33.25 13.91
CA GLN A 67 11.04 -31.90 13.47
C GLN A 67 10.44 -31.37 12.15
N ARG A 68 9.91 -32.22 11.25
CA ARG A 68 9.23 -31.83 10.01
C ARG A 68 7.77 -31.38 10.20
N CYS A 69 7.22 -31.54 11.40
CA CYS A 69 5.79 -31.36 11.68
C CYS A 69 5.44 -29.98 12.26
N PHE A 70 6.43 -29.13 12.58
CA PHE A 70 6.18 -27.70 12.85
C PHE A 70 5.48 -27.02 11.66
N ASP A 71 5.63 -27.57 10.45
CA ASP A 71 4.96 -27.14 9.22
C ASP A 71 3.45 -27.43 9.15
N LEU A 72 2.94 -28.23 10.08
CA LEU A 72 1.53 -28.55 10.23
C LEU A 72 0.79 -27.58 11.17
N LEU A 73 1.53 -26.76 11.93
CA LEU A 73 0.93 -25.76 12.84
C LEU A 73 0.37 -24.55 12.06
N HIS A 74 -0.91 -24.27 12.23
CA HIS A 74 -1.59 -23.07 11.71
C HIS A 74 -2.01 -22.09 12.81
N ASP A 75 -2.61 -20.95 12.43
CA ASP A 75 -2.88 -19.80 13.31
C ASP A 75 -3.68 -20.12 14.58
N ALA A 76 -4.48 -21.19 14.59
CA ALA A 76 -5.23 -21.62 15.78
C ALA A 76 -4.30 -22.12 16.91
N HIS A 77 -3.07 -22.52 16.59
CA HIS A 77 -2.06 -22.92 17.56
C HIS A 77 -1.17 -21.74 18.00
N GLY A 78 -1.44 -20.52 17.53
CA GLY A 78 -0.61 -19.36 17.78
C GLY A 78 -0.47 -18.99 19.26
N ASP A 79 -1.53 -19.18 20.05
CA ASP A 79 -1.53 -18.94 21.50
C ASP A 79 -0.71 -20.00 22.25
N LEU A 80 -0.74 -21.25 21.78
CA LEU A 80 0.06 -22.34 22.34
C LEU A 80 1.56 -22.09 22.09
N VAL A 81 1.93 -21.74 20.87
CA VAL A 81 3.32 -21.40 20.49
C VAL A 81 3.82 -20.18 21.26
N GLU A 82 2.99 -19.14 21.42
CA GLU A 82 3.32 -17.97 22.23
C GLU A 82 3.49 -18.34 23.71
N GLY A 83 2.63 -19.21 24.25
CA GLY A 83 2.74 -19.71 25.61
C GLY A 83 4.05 -20.44 25.88
N VAL A 84 4.46 -21.31 24.96
CA VAL A 84 5.75 -22.03 25.05
C VAL A 84 6.93 -21.06 25.04
N LEU A 85 6.94 -20.06 24.15
CA LEU A 85 7.99 -19.04 24.11
C LEU A 85 8.06 -18.22 25.40
N LYS A 86 6.92 -17.82 25.97
CA LYS A 86 6.90 -17.14 27.29
C LYS A 86 7.49 -18.03 28.39
N GLY A 87 7.21 -19.33 28.36
CA GLY A 87 7.80 -20.29 29.28
C GLY A 87 9.32 -20.38 29.15
N LEU A 88 9.84 -20.48 27.93
CA LEU A 88 11.28 -20.55 27.68
C LEU A 88 12.01 -19.25 28.04
N GLU A 89 11.38 -18.10 27.82
CA GLU A 89 11.89 -16.77 28.23
C GLU A 89 12.09 -16.68 29.76
N GLU A 90 11.25 -17.34 30.55
CA GLU A 90 11.38 -17.42 32.02
C GLU A 90 12.53 -18.34 32.47
N VAL A 91 12.85 -19.35 31.65
CA VAL A 91 13.88 -20.36 31.93
C VAL A 91 15.28 -19.83 31.64
N VAL A 92 15.44 -19.13 30.52
CA VAL A 92 16.73 -18.59 30.06
C VAL A 92 17.14 -17.39 30.91
N GLN A 93 18.37 -17.41 31.40
CA GLN A 93 19.04 -16.27 32.00
C GLN A 93 20.17 -15.78 31.08
N VAL A 94 20.32 -14.46 31.02
CA VAL A 94 21.40 -13.80 30.29
C VAL A 94 22.21 -13.03 31.33
N ALA A 95 23.52 -13.22 31.35
CA ALA A 95 24.41 -12.77 32.42
C ALA A 95 24.60 -11.23 32.48
N ASP A 96 24.12 -10.48 31.47
CA ASP A 96 24.28 -9.04 31.35
C ASP A 96 22.94 -8.28 31.26
N LEU A 97 22.97 -6.97 31.54
CA LEU A 97 21.84 -6.05 31.35
C LEU A 97 21.32 -6.16 29.91
N ILE A 98 20.06 -6.56 29.76
CA ILE A 98 19.34 -6.58 28.46
C ILE A 98 19.54 -5.22 27.78
N PRO A 99 20.20 -5.16 26.61
CA PRO A 99 20.39 -3.91 25.88
C PRO A 99 19.06 -3.21 25.60
N GLU A 100 19.02 -1.88 25.64
CA GLU A 100 17.77 -1.09 25.50
C GLU A 100 16.97 -1.45 24.24
N GLU A 101 17.66 -1.82 23.16
CA GLU A 101 17.08 -2.23 21.88
C GLU A 101 16.20 -3.48 21.98
N TYR A 102 16.50 -4.40 22.91
CA TYR A 102 15.74 -5.63 23.09
C TYR A 102 14.60 -5.48 24.11
N LYS A 103 14.62 -4.44 24.96
CA LYS A 103 13.64 -4.27 26.06
C LYS A 103 12.20 -4.07 25.60
N GLN A 104 12.00 -3.65 24.35
CA GLN A 104 10.66 -3.45 23.76
C GLN A 104 10.13 -4.69 23.04
N THR A 105 10.93 -5.76 22.92
CA THR A 105 10.52 -7.01 22.26
C THR A 105 9.68 -7.89 23.20
N LEU A 106 8.87 -8.78 22.62
CA LEU A 106 8.01 -9.71 23.38
C LEU A 106 8.80 -10.82 24.09
N PHE A 107 9.99 -11.18 23.58
CA PHE A 107 10.86 -12.24 24.11
C PHE A 107 12.34 -11.80 24.13
N PRO A 108 12.70 -10.78 24.93
CA PRO A 108 14.03 -10.17 24.85
C PRO A 108 15.19 -11.14 25.05
N ARG A 109 15.09 -12.08 25.99
CA ARG A 109 16.16 -13.03 26.31
C ARG A 109 16.28 -14.10 25.24
N LEU A 110 15.16 -14.58 24.69
CA LEU A 110 15.19 -15.55 23.59
C LEU A 110 15.70 -14.94 22.28
N GLU A 111 15.43 -13.65 22.01
CA GLU A 111 15.95 -12.95 20.84
C GLU A 111 17.47 -12.70 20.98
N ILE A 112 17.95 -12.29 22.17
CA ILE A 112 19.40 -12.20 22.47
C ILE A 112 20.05 -13.57 22.38
N LEU A 113 19.45 -14.60 22.97
CA LEU A 113 19.96 -15.95 22.91
C LEU A 113 20.01 -16.43 21.46
N THR A 114 19.00 -16.13 20.65
CA THR A 114 19.04 -16.38 19.22
C THR A 114 20.29 -15.73 18.65
N GLU A 115 20.49 -14.43 18.81
CA GLU A 115 21.65 -13.69 18.29
C GLU A 115 23.02 -14.21 18.76
N GLU A 116 23.11 -14.68 20.01
CA GLU A 116 24.34 -15.28 20.56
C GLU A 116 24.58 -16.69 20.05
N ILE A 117 23.49 -17.45 19.83
CA ILE A 117 23.53 -18.61 18.94
C ILE A 117 24.09 -18.03 17.61
N GLU A 118 23.53 -16.99 16.99
CA GLU A 118 23.90 -16.44 15.66
C GLU A 118 25.39 -16.14 15.45
N LYS A 119 26.07 -15.71 16.50
CA LYS A 119 27.48 -15.31 16.45
C LYS A 119 28.45 -16.46 16.73
N ALA A 120 28.00 -17.56 17.32
CA ALA A 120 28.90 -18.62 17.76
C ALA A 120 29.47 -19.41 16.57
N SER A 121 30.81 -19.54 16.52
CA SER A 121 31.49 -20.32 15.47
C SER A 121 31.53 -21.80 15.80
N ASP A 122 31.66 -22.14 17.09
CA ASP A 122 31.33 -23.44 17.63
C ASP A 122 30.25 -23.27 18.71
N PRO A 123 29.13 -23.97 18.59
CA PRO A 123 27.99 -23.88 19.50
C PRO A 123 28.22 -24.44 20.93
N SER A 124 29.35 -25.12 21.17
CA SER A 124 29.76 -25.57 22.51
C SER A 124 30.39 -24.42 23.29
N GLU A 125 30.61 -23.28 22.62
CA GLU A 125 31.01 -22.00 23.19
C GLU A 125 29.81 -21.23 23.78
N ILE A 126 28.57 -21.55 23.37
CA ILE A 126 27.35 -20.92 23.88
C ILE A 126 27.10 -21.44 25.30
N ARG A 127 27.39 -20.61 26.30
CA ARG A 127 27.04 -20.89 27.69
C ARG A 127 25.68 -20.28 28.00
N ILE A 128 24.65 -21.11 27.93
CA ILE A 128 23.30 -20.71 28.34
C ILE A 128 23.18 -20.92 29.84
N GLU A 129 22.99 -19.81 30.57
CA GLU A 129 22.58 -19.90 31.96
C GLU A 129 21.08 -20.16 32.00
N ILE A 130 20.69 -21.23 32.69
CA ILE A 130 19.30 -21.62 32.82
C ILE A 130 18.92 -21.66 34.30
N SER A 131 17.68 -21.31 34.58
CA SER A 131 17.14 -21.34 35.94
C SER A 131 15.81 -22.07 35.98
N VAL A 132 15.52 -22.69 37.12
CA VAL A 132 14.22 -23.32 37.35
C VAL A 132 13.21 -22.21 37.67
N PRO A 133 12.21 -21.96 36.81
CA PRO A 133 11.23 -20.90 37.02
C PRO A 133 10.27 -21.27 38.15
N ASN A 134 9.56 -20.28 38.69
CA ASN A 134 8.65 -20.50 39.82
C ASN A 134 7.45 -21.38 39.47
N ASN A 135 7.01 -21.40 38.20
CA ASN A 135 5.84 -22.14 37.73
C ASN A 135 6.25 -23.30 36.80
N THR A 136 6.90 -24.30 37.39
CA THR A 136 7.49 -25.45 36.68
C THR A 136 6.46 -26.29 35.92
N ASP A 137 5.28 -26.50 36.51
CA ASP A 137 4.28 -27.42 35.95
C ASP A 137 3.64 -26.86 34.66
N ARG A 138 3.42 -25.54 34.61
CA ARG A 138 2.84 -24.87 33.43
C ARG A 138 3.69 -25.02 32.17
N ILE A 139 5.01 -24.90 32.29
CA ILE A 139 5.92 -24.98 31.13
C ILE A 139 5.96 -26.42 30.60
N ILE A 140 5.98 -27.39 31.51
CA ILE A 140 5.92 -28.81 31.16
C ILE A 140 4.59 -29.13 30.45
N GLU A 141 3.47 -28.62 30.95
CA GLU A 141 2.15 -28.80 30.31
C GLU A 141 2.07 -28.16 28.92
N LEU A 142 2.62 -26.96 28.73
CA LEU A 142 2.65 -26.26 27.44
C LEU A 142 3.49 -27.02 26.40
N LEU A 143 4.68 -27.49 26.80
CA LEU A 143 5.54 -28.31 25.93
C LEU A 143 4.91 -29.67 25.62
N SER A 144 4.27 -30.32 26.60
CA SER A 144 3.56 -31.58 26.39
C SER A 144 2.36 -31.41 25.45
N SER A 145 1.63 -30.30 25.58
CA SER A 145 0.50 -29.97 24.70
C SER A 145 0.97 -29.68 23.28
N LEU A 146 2.11 -28.99 23.11
CA LEU A 146 2.72 -28.78 21.81
C LEU A 146 3.18 -30.10 21.18
N ALA A 147 3.83 -30.97 21.95
CA ALA A 147 4.23 -32.30 21.49
C ALA A 147 3.03 -33.15 21.05
N ALA A 148 1.94 -33.14 21.82
CA ALA A 148 0.71 -33.85 21.48
C ALA A 148 0.07 -33.33 20.17
N VAL A 149 -0.01 -32.01 19.99
CA VAL A 149 -0.53 -31.40 18.75
C VAL A 149 0.34 -31.76 17.55
N ILE A 150 1.67 -31.76 17.71
CA ILE A 150 2.60 -32.14 16.63
C ILE A 150 2.41 -33.62 16.25
N LYS A 151 2.19 -34.49 17.24
CA LYS A 151 1.98 -35.93 17.07
C LYS A 151 0.61 -36.29 16.49
N ASP A 152 -0.45 -35.58 16.89
CA ASP A 152 -1.79 -35.81 16.34
C ASP A 152 -1.87 -35.36 14.89
N ASN A 153 -1.25 -34.22 14.55
CA ASN A 153 -1.18 -33.74 13.16
C ASN A 153 -0.30 -34.63 12.26
N SER A 154 0.72 -35.31 12.81
CA SER A 154 1.55 -36.24 12.04
C SER A 154 0.88 -37.58 11.76
N ASN A 155 -0.03 -38.03 12.64
CA ASN A 155 -0.80 -39.27 12.46
C ASN A 155 -1.95 -39.14 11.44
N GLU A 156 -2.48 -37.93 11.17
CA GLU A 156 -3.51 -37.71 10.15
C GLU A 156 -2.96 -37.75 8.70
N SER A 157 -1.64 -37.58 8.51
CA SER A 157 -0.99 -37.64 7.20
C SER A 157 -0.34 -39.02 6.95
N ASP A 158 -1.14 -39.97 6.45
CA ASP A 158 -0.74 -41.25 5.83
C ASP A 158 0.13 -42.22 6.67
N ASP A 159 -0.53 -43.22 7.27
CA ASP A 159 0.01 -44.42 7.95
C ASP A 159 1.00 -45.29 7.11
N ASN A 160 1.17 -45.01 5.82
CA ASN A 160 1.89 -45.90 4.88
C ASN A 160 3.33 -45.47 4.57
N ALA A 161 3.72 -44.23 4.91
CA ALA A 161 5.06 -43.69 4.63
C ALA A 161 6.05 -43.86 5.79
N LEU A 162 5.59 -43.60 7.02
CA LEU A 162 6.40 -43.71 8.25
C LEU A 162 6.64 -45.16 8.70
N SER A 163 5.69 -46.06 8.45
CA SER A 163 5.83 -47.50 8.73
C SER A 163 6.93 -48.16 7.87
N LYS A 164 7.14 -47.69 6.64
CA LYS A 164 8.25 -48.12 5.76
C LYS A 164 9.61 -47.55 6.15
N LEU A 165 9.65 -46.34 6.74
CA LEU A 165 10.88 -45.75 7.26
C LEU A 165 11.35 -46.43 8.56
N ARG A 166 10.42 -46.78 9.46
CA ARG A 166 10.74 -47.50 10.72
C ARG A 166 11.19 -48.95 10.50
N ALA A 167 10.74 -49.60 9.43
CA ALA A 167 11.09 -51.00 9.12
C ALA A 167 12.50 -51.17 8.51
N SER A 168 13.17 -50.10 8.07
CA SER A 168 14.42 -50.18 7.30
C SER A 168 15.71 -49.90 8.07
N ASN A 169 15.67 -49.64 9.38
CA ASN A 169 16.91 -49.44 10.16
C ASN A 169 16.79 -49.79 11.66
N PRO A 170 16.97 -51.08 12.05
CA PRO A 170 16.90 -51.49 13.45
C PRO A 170 18.20 -51.29 14.25
N GLN A 171 19.28 -50.81 13.63
CA GLN A 171 20.59 -50.71 14.29
C GLN A 171 21.39 -49.49 13.82
N ARG A 172 21.27 -48.37 14.55
CA ARG A 172 22.38 -47.43 14.76
C ARG A 172 22.13 -46.66 16.05
N GLY A 173 22.93 -46.96 17.06
CA GLY A 173 23.06 -46.13 18.24
C GLY A 173 23.51 -44.71 17.87
N LEU A 174 23.08 -43.77 18.71
CA LEU A 174 23.48 -42.35 18.80
C LEU A 174 24.77 -41.99 18.03
N PRO A 175 24.70 -41.19 16.95
CA PRO A 175 25.86 -40.48 16.44
C PRO A 175 25.95 -39.10 17.10
N ARG A 176 26.91 -38.97 18.02
CA ARG A 176 27.48 -37.68 18.43
C ARG A 176 28.16 -36.99 17.24
N LYS A 177 28.01 -35.66 17.18
CA LYS A 177 28.61 -34.65 16.27
C LYS A 177 27.75 -34.23 15.07
N TYR A 178 26.79 -33.34 15.33
CA TYR A 178 26.43 -32.31 14.36
C TYR A 178 27.41 -31.15 14.49
N ARG A 179 28.14 -30.83 13.41
CA ARG A 179 28.87 -29.57 13.27
C ARG A 179 27.83 -28.46 13.15
N ARG A 180 27.65 -27.77 14.26
CA ARG A 180 27.00 -26.47 14.36
C ARG A 180 27.98 -25.44 13.76
N SER A 181 27.57 -24.79 12.68
CA SER A 181 28.18 -23.59 12.12
C SER A 181 27.15 -23.01 11.14
N GLU A 182 26.07 -22.47 11.66
CA GLU A 182 25.17 -21.63 10.87
C GLU A 182 24.19 -21.04 11.82
N ILE A 183 24.52 -19.82 12.20
CA ILE A 183 23.73 -19.12 13.13
C ILE A 183 23.54 -17.69 12.60
N TRP A 184 22.29 -17.26 12.65
CA TRP A 184 21.52 -16.65 11.56
C TRP A 184 21.34 -15.13 11.63
N ARG A 185 22.39 -14.32 11.64
CA ARG A 185 22.20 -12.85 11.53
C ARG A 185 21.21 -12.51 10.42
N VAL A 186 20.19 -11.72 10.74
CA VAL A 186 19.13 -11.25 9.84
C VAL A 186 19.72 -10.93 8.47
N SER A 187 19.53 -11.86 7.54
CA SER A 187 20.03 -11.76 6.18
C SER A 187 18.99 -12.36 5.26
N LEU A 188 18.84 -11.78 4.07
CA LEU A 188 18.11 -12.39 2.95
C LEU A 188 18.73 -13.75 2.52
N GLN A 189 19.83 -14.19 3.16
CA GLN A 189 20.65 -15.37 2.91
C GLN A 189 19.94 -16.74 2.86
N PRO A 190 19.24 -17.26 3.89
CA PRO A 190 18.83 -18.67 3.92
C PRO A 190 17.93 -19.04 2.76
N PHE A 191 16.91 -18.24 2.51
CA PHE A 191 15.86 -18.60 1.57
C PHE A 191 16.37 -18.57 0.12
N LEU A 192 17.14 -17.54 -0.23
CA LEU A 192 17.69 -17.34 -1.57
C LEU A 192 18.91 -18.22 -1.86
N ILE A 193 19.65 -18.69 -0.86
CA ILE A 193 20.81 -19.56 -1.11
C ILE A 193 20.40 -21.03 -1.05
N THR A 194 19.53 -21.44 -0.11
CA THR A 194 19.18 -22.86 0.07
C THR A 194 18.40 -23.46 -1.11
N GLU A 195 17.52 -22.67 -1.75
CA GLU A 195 16.81 -23.07 -2.98
C GLU A 195 17.74 -23.14 -4.21
N LEU A 196 18.73 -22.24 -4.29
CA LEU A 196 19.75 -22.24 -5.36
C LEU A 196 20.54 -23.56 -5.44
N PHE A 197 20.76 -24.25 -4.31
CA PHE A 197 21.71 -25.37 -4.21
C PHE A 197 21.11 -26.76 -3.91
N GLN A 198 19.78 -26.96 -4.01
CA GLN A 198 19.26 -28.33 -4.10
C GLN A 198 19.77 -28.97 -5.40
N SER A 199 20.76 -29.85 -5.30
CA SER A 199 21.25 -30.65 -6.43
C SER A 199 20.46 -31.95 -6.50
N GLU A 200 19.75 -32.14 -7.62
CA GLU A 200 19.40 -33.50 -8.05
C GLU A 200 20.71 -34.12 -8.56
N GLY A 201 21.31 -35.00 -7.77
CA GLY A 201 22.64 -35.53 -8.06
C GLY A 201 22.74 -36.23 -9.43
N GLY A 202 23.84 -35.99 -10.15
CA GLY A 202 24.22 -36.77 -11.33
C GLY A 202 24.00 -36.09 -12.70
N HIS A 203 24.35 -34.81 -12.86
CA HIS A 203 24.13 -34.07 -14.10
C HIS A 203 25.43 -33.51 -14.72
N SER A 204 25.44 -33.35 -16.05
CA SER A 204 26.59 -32.77 -16.78
C SER A 204 26.78 -31.30 -16.42
N MET A 205 28.00 -30.76 -16.61
CA MET A 205 28.33 -29.35 -16.37
C MET A 205 27.33 -28.38 -17.05
N GLU A 206 26.88 -28.71 -18.27
CA GLU A 206 25.89 -27.92 -19.02
C GLU A 206 24.50 -27.94 -18.37
N ALA A 207 24.09 -29.08 -17.79
CA ALA A 207 22.82 -29.20 -17.07
C ALA A 207 22.86 -28.49 -15.71
N THR A 208 24.01 -28.49 -15.03
CA THR A 208 24.23 -27.72 -13.80
C THR A 208 24.18 -26.21 -14.07
N ILE A 209 24.78 -25.75 -15.16
CA ILE A 209 24.72 -24.33 -15.59
C ILE A 209 23.28 -23.92 -15.93
N ALA A 210 22.54 -24.74 -16.68
CA ALA A 210 21.14 -24.47 -17.02
C ALA A 210 20.20 -24.50 -15.79
N SER A 211 20.54 -25.30 -14.78
CA SER A 211 19.86 -25.29 -13.47
C SER A 211 20.11 -23.97 -12.73
N TRP A 212 21.35 -23.48 -12.69
CA TRP A 212 21.67 -22.18 -12.06
C TRP A 212 21.03 -21.00 -12.79
N GLU A 213 20.99 -20.99 -14.12
CA GLU A 213 20.28 -19.97 -14.90
C GLU A 213 18.79 -19.91 -14.54
N ALA A 214 18.16 -21.08 -14.39
CA ALA A 214 16.75 -21.17 -14.01
C ALA A 214 16.50 -20.63 -12.60
N LYS A 215 17.32 -21.09 -11.65
CA LYS A 215 17.20 -20.67 -10.26
C LYS A 215 17.52 -19.19 -10.10
N LEU A 216 18.50 -18.64 -10.82
CA LEU A 216 18.78 -17.19 -10.81
C LEU A 216 17.59 -16.36 -11.28
N LEU A 217 16.89 -16.80 -12.32
CA LEU A 217 15.69 -16.13 -12.78
C LEU A 217 14.60 -16.16 -11.72
N ASP A 218 14.35 -17.31 -11.09
CA ASP A 218 13.38 -17.46 -10.00
C ASP A 218 13.74 -16.60 -8.78
N HIS A 219 15.04 -16.48 -8.47
CA HIS A 219 15.54 -15.64 -7.38
C HIS A 219 15.46 -14.15 -7.70
N GLY A 220 15.72 -13.77 -8.96
CA GLY A 220 15.51 -12.40 -9.44
C GLY A 220 14.04 -12.00 -9.37
N ILE A 221 13.13 -12.90 -9.77
CA ILE A 221 11.68 -12.74 -9.62
C ILE A 221 11.33 -12.55 -8.15
N LEU A 222 11.77 -13.46 -7.27
CA LEU A 222 11.47 -13.40 -5.85
C LEU A 222 12.01 -12.13 -5.18
N LEU A 223 13.23 -11.68 -5.51
CA LEU A 223 13.78 -10.42 -5.01
C LEU A 223 12.97 -9.21 -5.51
N MET A 224 12.48 -9.27 -6.73
CA MET A 224 11.53 -8.28 -7.25
C MET A 224 10.17 -8.36 -6.56
N GLU A 225 9.63 -9.55 -6.27
CA GLU A 225 8.36 -9.73 -5.55
C GLU A 225 8.45 -9.27 -4.10
N ILE A 226 9.57 -9.54 -3.42
CA ILE A 226 9.87 -9.07 -2.07
C ILE A 226 9.97 -7.54 -2.07
N PHE A 227 10.68 -6.96 -3.02
CA PHE A 227 10.86 -5.51 -3.04
C PHE A 227 9.63 -4.75 -3.53
N ASN A 228 8.98 -5.23 -4.59
CA ASN A 228 7.79 -4.65 -5.18
C ASN A 228 6.51 -5.01 -4.41
N GLN A 229 6.59 -5.97 -3.48
CA GLN A 229 5.48 -6.49 -2.67
C GLN A 229 4.29 -7.00 -3.50
N GLU A 230 4.55 -7.40 -4.75
CA GLU A 230 3.58 -7.94 -5.69
C GLU A 230 4.11 -9.20 -6.36
N PRO A 231 3.24 -10.20 -6.63
CA PRO A 231 3.65 -11.38 -7.39
C PRO A 231 3.98 -11.01 -8.84
N PHE A 232 4.94 -11.71 -9.42
CA PHE A 232 5.33 -11.54 -10.81
C PHE A 232 4.12 -11.84 -11.73
N PRO A 233 3.74 -10.90 -12.62
CA PRO A 233 2.65 -11.10 -13.57
C PRO A 233 3.07 -12.05 -14.70
N SER A 234 3.15 -13.34 -14.37
CA SER A 234 3.60 -14.39 -15.26
C SER A 234 2.71 -14.49 -16.51
N PRO A 235 3.27 -14.69 -17.72
CA PRO A 235 2.49 -14.90 -18.93
C PRO A 235 1.55 -16.10 -18.74
N ALA A 236 0.24 -15.83 -18.72
CA ALA A 236 -0.78 -16.82 -18.36
C ALA A 236 -0.68 -18.09 -19.22
N LYS A 237 -0.83 -19.26 -18.57
CA LYS A 237 -0.92 -20.56 -19.22
C LYS A 237 -2.20 -20.58 -20.07
N GLN A 238 -2.09 -20.37 -21.38
CA GLN A 238 -3.25 -20.48 -22.28
C GLN A 238 -3.74 -21.94 -22.27
N PRO A 239 -5.05 -22.19 -22.06
CA PRO A 239 -5.57 -23.56 -22.01
C PRO A 239 -5.28 -24.27 -23.34
N GLY A 240 -4.54 -25.38 -23.27
CA GLY A 240 -4.18 -26.21 -24.43
C GLY A 240 -2.81 -25.92 -25.08
N ARG A 241 -2.00 -24.98 -24.56
CA ARG A 241 -0.61 -24.75 -25.02
C ARG A 241 0.42 -25.19 -23.98
N ALA A 242 1.61 -25.54 -24.48
CA ALA A 242 2.77 -25.87 -23.66
C ALA A 242 3.12 -24.69 -22.71
N PRO A 243 3.71 -24.96 -21.52
CA PRO A 243 4.14 -23.91 -20.61
C PRO A 243 5.10 -22.92 -21.32
N PRO A 244 5.05 -21.62 -20.98
CA PRO A 244 5.92 -20.62 -21.59
C PRO A 244 7.39 -20.98 -21.39
N ALA A 245 8.22 -20.71 -22.40
CA ALA A 245 9.64 -20.99 -22.31
C ALA A 245 10.30 -20.05 -21.28
N LYS A 246 11.40 -20.48 -20.66
CA LYS A 246 12.14 -19.67 -19.67
C LYS A 246 12.62 -18.32 -20.26
N SER A 247 12.94 -18.29 -21.54
CA SER A 247 13.28 -17.07 -22.27
C SER A 247 12.12 -16.07 -22.30
N ASP A 248 10.88 -16.55 -22.45
CA ASP A 248 9.68 -15.71 -22.47
C ASP A 248 9.38 -15.14 -21.08
N ILE A 249 9.63 -15.96 -20.04
CA ILE A 249 9.54 -15.55 -18.63
C ILE A 249 10.60 -14.47 -18.33
N ALA A 250 11.86 -14.70 -18.72
CA ALA A 250 12.94 -13.72 -18.54
C ALA A 250 12.66 -12.40 -19.26
N GLU A 251 12.16 -12.44 -20.50
CA GLU A 251 11.78 -11.22 -21.24
C GLU A 251 10.63 -10.46 -20.55
N ALA A 252 9.63 -11.18 -20.01
CA ALA A 252 8.56 -10.60 -19.23
C ALA A 252 9.05 -10.01 -17.91
N CYS A 253 9.99 -10.66 -17.21
CA CYS A 253 10.64 -10.13 -16.01
C CYS A 253 11.47 -8.88 -16.30
N ILE A 254 12.20 -8.83 -17.41
CA ILE A 254 12.96 -7.64 -17.83
C ILE A 254 12.01 -6.48 -18.16
N LYS A 255 10.90 -6.75 -18.84
CA LYS A 255 9.85 -5.75 -19.07
C LYS A 255 9.26 -5.24 -17.76
N TRP A 256 9.01 -6.13 -16.80
CA TRP A 256 8.55 -5.78 -15.46
C TRP A 256 9.57 -4.93 -14.70
N LEU A 257 10.83 -5.34 -14.66
CA LEU A 257 11.93 -4.61 -14.02
C LEU A 257 12.10 -3.19 -14.59
N ASN A 258 12.02 -3.07 -15.93
CA ASN A 258 12.11 -1.78 -16.62
C ASN A 258 10.85 -0.91 -16.47
N SER A 259 9.70 -1.50 -16.13
CA SER A 259 8.47 -0.77 -15.84
C SER A 259 8.49 -0.11 -14.45
N ILE A 260 9.30 -0.64 -13.53
CA ILE A 260 9.44 -0.10 -12.17
C ILE A 260 10.22 1.23 -12.21
N LYS A 261 9.62 2.30 -11.67
CA LYS A 261 10.30 3.59 -11.48
C LYS A 261 11.05 3.60 -10.16
N TRP A 262 12.34 3.27 -10.20
CA TRP A 262 13.16 3.01 -9.01
C TRP A 262 13.44 4.22 -8.09
N GLY A 263 13.31 5.47 -8.55
CA GLY A 263 13.54 6.65 -7.69
C GLY A 263 14.91 6.65 -7.02
N THR A 264 14.97 6.87 -5.70
CA THR A 264 16.19 6.77 -4.87
C THR A 264 16.72 5.33 -4.77
N PHE A 265 15.88 4.33 -5.05
CA PHE A 265 16.22 2.90 -5.03
C PHE A 265 16.73 2.38 -6.38
N GLY A 266 17.24 3.27 -7.24
CA GLY A 266 17.85 2.89 -8.54
C GLY A 266 18.95 1.83 -8.41
N LYS A 267 19.65 1.80 -7.27
CA LYS A 267 20.68 0.79 -6.96
C LYS A 267 20.10 -0.61 -6.76
N TRP A 268 18.88 -0.74 -6.24
CA TRP A 268 18.20 -2.04 -6.08
C TRP A 268 17.89 -2.67 -7.43
N GLY A 269 17.27 -1.90 -8.34
CA GLY A 269 16.99 -2.37 -9.71
C GLY A 269 18.26 -2.76 -10.45
N GLN A 270 19.35 -2.00 -10.29
CA GLN A 270 20.66 -2.32 -10.87
C GLN A 270 21.29 -3.59 -10.29
N ALA A 271 21.08 -3.89 -9.01
CA ALA A 271 21.60 -5.08 -8.35
C ALA A 271 20.82 -6.35 -8.71
N VAL A 272 19.51 -6.27 -8.94
CA VAL A 272 18.68 -7.44 -9.27
C VAL A 272 18.66 -7.76 -10.77
N GLU A 273 18.88 -6.76 -11.62
CA GLU A 273 18.89 -6.91 -13.08
C GLU A 273 19.79 -8.07 -13.60
N PRO A 274 21.03 -8.27 -13.10
CA PRO A 274 21.93 -9.30 -13.61
C PRO A 274 21.45 -10.73 -13.36
N CYS A 275 20.60 -10.96 -12.35
CA CYS A 275 19.95 -12.25 -12.10
C CYS A 275 18.92 -12.59 -13.17
N ILE A 276 18.23 -11.56 -13.70
CA ILE A 276 17.10 -11.71 -14.62
C ILE A 276 17.58 -11.73 -16.07
N SER A 277 18.59 -10.92 -16.40
CA SER A 277 19.13 -10.80 -17.75
C SER A 277 20.13 -11.90 -18.13
N GLY A 278 20.48 -12.79 -17.20
CA GLY A 278 21.52 -13.81 -17.38
C GLY A 278 22.95 -13.26 -17.35
N ARG A 279 23.14 -11.94 -17.21
CA ARG A 279 24.46 -11.29 -17.18
C ARG A 279 25.36 -11.76 -16.04
N LEU A 280 24.77 -12.19 -14.92
CA LEU A 280 25.55 -12.79 -13.83
C LEU A 280 26.22 -14.11 -14.27
N MET A 281 25.53 -14.91 -15.09
CA MET A 281 26.07 -16.14 -15.66
C MET A 281 27.14 -15.86 -16.73
N ASP A 282 26.99 -14.80 -17.52
CA ASP A 282 28.04 -14.37 -18.45
C ASP A 282 29.36 -14.01 -17.72
N LYS A 283 29.25 -13.31 -16.58
CA LYS A 283 30.39 -13.00 -15.71
C LYS A 283 31.01 -14.28 -15.13
N PHE A 284 30.18 -15.20 -14.65
CA PHE A 284 30.65 -16.47 -14.11
C PHE A 284 31.35 -17.33 -15.17
N ASN A 285 30.75 -17.48 -16.35
CA ASN A 285 31.33 -18.20 -17.49
C ASN A 285 32.65 -17.59 -17.96
N SER A 286 32.78 -16.25 -17.90
CA SER A 286 34.03 -15.54 -18.22
C SER A 286 35.11 -15.81 -17.16
N PHE A 287 34.74 -15.85 -15.88
CA PHE A 287 35.63 -16.25 -14.78
C PHE A 287 36.13 -17.69 -14.94
N LEU A 288 35.26 -18.64 -15.32
CA LEU A 288 35.65 -20.02 -15.60
C LEU A 288 36.61 -20.13 -16.79
N ARG A 289 36.40 -19.36 -17.86
CA ARG A 289 37.27 -19.32 -19.05
C ARG A 289 38.67 -18.75 -18.76
N LEU A 290 38.79 -17.82 -17.82
CA LEU A 290 40.07 -17.24 -17.40
C LEU A 290 40.86 -18.20 -16.51
N ASN A 291 40.18 -18.93 -15.63
CA ASN A 291 40.83 -19.86 -14.68
C ASN A 291 41.13 -21.25 -15.26
N SER A 292 40.60 -21.57 -16.43
CA SER A 292 40.92 -22.81 -17.17
C SER A 292 42.19 -22.70 -18.04
N ARG A 293 42.88 -21.54 -18.05
CA ARG A 293 44.09 -21.28 -18.85
C ARG A 293 45.41 -21.23 -18.05
N ALA A 294 45.46 -21.75 -16.83
CA ALA A 294 46.73 -21.86 -16.08
C ALA A 294 47.63 -22.98 -16.67
N PRO A 295 48.94 -22.75 -16.87
CA PRO A 295 49.82 -23.68 -17.60
C PRO A 295 50.33 -24.85 -16.73
N ASP A 296 50.58 -25.97 -17.41
CA ASP A 296 51.07 -27.26 -16.90
C ASP A 296 52.25 -27.17 -15.91
N GLY A 297 52.11 -27.83 -14.76
CA GLY A 297 53.18 -28.10 -13.79
C GLY A 297 52.88 -29.34 -12.92
N PRO A 298 53.86 -30.20 -12.60
CA PRO A 298 53.58 -31.60 -12.26
C PRO A 298 53.30 -31.85 -10.76
N SER A 299 52.32 -32.75 -10.55
CA SER A 299 52.14 -33.71 -9.45
C SER A 299 52.16 -33.23 -7.99
N GLY A 300 50.99 -33.31 -7.34
CA GLY A 300 50.91 -33.40 -5.87
C GLY A 300 49.49 -33.26 -5.33
N SER A 301 48.89 -34.38 -4.91
CA SER A 301 47.60 -34.54 -4.20
C SER A 301 46.31 -34.33 -4.98
N GLN A 302 45.69 -35.46 -5.33
CA GLN A 302 44.26 -35.56 -5.60
C GLN A 302 43.50 -35.35 -4.27
N SER A 303 42.65 -34.32 -4.18
CA SER A 303 41.53 -34.33 -3.23
C SER A 303 40.40 -33.37 -3.63
N SER A 304 39.19 -33.93 -3.62
CA SER A 304 37.87 -33.31 -3.46
C SER A 304 37.15 -32.69 -4.67
N ASN A 305 35.85 -33.02 -4.75
CA ASN A 305 34.84 -32.71 -5.78
C ASN A 305 35.02 -31.36 -6.52
N PRO A 306 35.06 -31.35 -7.87
CA PRO A 306 34.99 -30.13 -8.67
C PRO A 306 33.66 -29.37 -8.50
N GLU A 307 32.56 -30.09 -8.27
CA GLU A 307 31.20 -29.52 -8.13
C GLU A 307 31.10 -28.55 -6.94
N GLY A 308 31.58 -28.93 -5.77
CA GLY A 308 31.53 -28.08 -4.57
C GLY A 308 32.48 -26.86 -4.60
N GLY A 309 33.44 -26.82 -5.51
CA GLY A 309 34.29 -25.65 -5.75
C GLY A 309 33.63 -24.60 -6.64
N LEU A 310 32.87 -25.06 -7.63
CA LEU A 310 32.09 -24.20 -8.54
C LEU A 310 30.92 -23.54 -7.81
N ASP A 311 30.20 -24.30 -6.99
CA ASP A 311 29.12 -23.77 -6.14
C ASP A 311 29.63 -22.64 -5.25
N LYS A 312 30.76 -22.84 -4.57
CA LYS A 312 31.38 -21.82 -3.70
C LYS A 312 31.81 -20.57 -4.48
N ALA A 313 32.34 -20.74 -5.69
CA ALA A 313 32.74 -19.60 -6.53
C ALA A 313 31.52 -18.81 -7.00
N PHE A 314 30.43 -19.50 -7.33
CA PHE A 314 29.17 -18.89 -7.75
C PHE A 314 28.46 -18.17 -6.59
N VAL A 315 28.39 -18.79 -5.40
CA VAL A 315 27.88 -18.15 -4.16
C VAL A 315 28.62 -16.86 -3.86
N ARG A 316 29.96 -16.87 -3.96
CA ARG A 316 30.77 -15.67 -3.73
C ARG A 316 30.46 -14.57 -4.75
N LEU A 317 30.22 -14.93 -6.00
CA LEU A 317 29.87 -13.98 -7.05
C LEU A 317 28.46 -13.41 -6.83
N PHE A 318 27.48 -14.26 -6.51
CA PHE A 318 26.11 -13.84 -6.19
C PHE A 318 26.08 -12.92 -4.96
N TYR A 319 26.81 -13.28 -3.91
CA TYR A 319 26.90 -12.46 -2.70
C TYR A 319 27.49 -11.08 -3.01
N LYS A 320 28.62 -11.04 -3.71
CA LYS A 320 29.32 -9.81 -4.06
C LYS A 320 28.53 -8.89 -5.00
N GLU A 321 27.91 -9.46 -6.03
CA GLU A 321 27.30 -8.66 -7.11
C GLU A 321 25.83 -8.31 -6.83
N ILE A 322 25.15 -9.09 -5.98
CA ILE A 322 23.73 -8.96 -5.72
C ILE A 322 23.48 -8.61 -4.25
N LEU A 323 23.91 -9.42 -3.28
CA LEU A 323 23.51 -9.23 -1.88
C LEU A 323 24.23 -8.05 -1.20
N THR A 324 25.55 -7.92 -1.36
CA THR A 324 26.32 -6.83 -0.74
C THR A 324 25.83 -5.43 -1.14
N PRO A 325 25.57 -5.13 -2.44
CA PRO A 325 25.03 -3.83 -2.83
C PRO A 325 23.63 -3.55 -2.25
N LEU A 326 22.82 -4.59 -2.05
CA LEU A 326 21.49 -4.46 -1.46
C LEU A 326 21.57 -4.19 0.05
N GLU A 327 22.45 -4.88 0.75
CA GLU A 327 22.73 -4.70 2.18
C GLU A 327 23.32 -3.30 2.46
N GLU A 328 24.29 -2.85 1.66
CA GLU A 328 24.89 -1.52 1.78
C GLU A 328 23.88 -0.40 1.52
N MET A 329 22.97 -0.58 0.56
CA MET A 329 21.90 0.38 0.28
C MET A 329 20.93 0.49 1.46
N PHE A 330 20.51 -0.65 2.03
CA PHE A 330 19.62 -0.67 3.19
C PHE A 330 20.25 0.03 4.40
N ALA A 331 21.52 -0.29 4.71
CA ALA A 331 22.25 0.32 5.81
C ALA A 331 22.48 1.84 5.62
N PHE A 332 22.63 2.31 4.37
CA PHE A 332 22.83 3.72 4.08
C PHE A 332 21.53 4.54 4.20
N GLU A 333 20.41 4.03 3.69
CA GLU A 333 19.13 4.75 3.68
C GLU A 333 18.41 4.66 5.05
N TRP A 334 18.64 3.58 5.82
CA TRP A 334 18.03 3.37 7.14
C TRP A 334 19.04 2.84 8.17
N PRO A 335 20.00 3.67 8.61
CA PRO A 335 21.07 3.24 9.51
C PRO A 335 20.57 2.80 10.90
N ASP A 336 19.42 3.31 11.34
CA ASP A 336 18.90 3.15 12.71
C ASP A 336 17.53 2.45 12.75
N LYS A 337 17.17 1.68 11.71
CA LYS A 337 15.88 0.97 11.66
C LYS A 337 16.06 -0.48 11.30
N ASP A 338 15.24 -1.33 11.93
CA ASP A 338 15.18 -2.75 11.64
C ASP A 338 14.75 -2.98 10.17
N PRO A 339 15.44 -3.84 9.38
CA PRO A 339 15.10 -4.08 7.98
C PRO A 339 13.69 -4.60 7.76
N ASP A 340 13.11 -5.39 8.67
CA ASP A 340 11.73 -5.88 8.58
C ASP A 340 10.73 -4.79 9.01
N GLU A 341 11.08 -3.91 9.95
CA GLU A 341 10.33 -2.68 10.23
C GLU A 341 10.37 -1.75 9.02
N VAL A 342 11.53 -1.57 8.39
CA VAL A 342 11.68 -0.80 7.17
C VAL A 342 10.91 -1.46 6.04
N ILE A 343 10.98 -2.77 5.80
CA ILE A 343 10.24 -3.47 4.73
C ILE A 343 8.73 -3.50 5.01
N SER A 344 8.31 -3.61 6.27
CA SER A 344 6.89 -3.57 6.66
C SER A 344 6.29 -2.15 6.71
N THR A 345 7.12 -1.13 6.95
CA THR A 345 6.76 0.30 6.88
C THR A 345 7.06 0.92 5.51
N MET A 346 7.88 0.24 4.69
CA MET A 346 8.02 0.40 3.24
C MET A 346 6.72 -0.09 2.62
N LYS A 347 5.69 0.71 2.83
CA LYS A 347 4.89 1.13 1.70
C LYS A 347 5.80 2.01 0.87
N LEU A 348 6.71 1.39 0.12
CA LEU A 348 7.09 1.97 -1.14
C LEU A 348 5.75 2.31 -1.78
N ARG A 349 5.59 3.59 -2.11
CA ARG A 349 4.58 3.98 -3.05
C ARG A 349 4.76 3.00 -4.18
N TYR A 350 3.82 2.08 -4.28
CA TYR A 350 3.32 1.74 -5.56
C TYR A 350 3.08 3.12 -6.19
N ALA A 351 3.98 3.51 -7.09
CA ALA A 351 3.64 4.47 -8.13
C ALA A 351 2.64 3.74 -9.05
N ALA A 352 1.54 3.28 -8.43
CA ALA A 352 0.44 2.45 -8.88
C ALA A 352 -0.24 1.64 -7.75
N GLY A 353 -0.66 2.28 -6.66
CA GLY A 353 -2.08 2.12 -6.39
C GLY A 353 -2.78 2.64 -7.65
N ILE A 354 -2.82 1.84 -8.73
CA ILE A 354 -3.51 2.05 -10.00
C ILE A 354 -4.93 1.48 -9.87
N ASP A 355 -5.15 0.63 -8.86
CA ASP A 355 -6.41 -0.09 -8.72
C ASP A 355 -7.39 0.40 -7.64
N GLU A 356 -6.96 1.27 -6.72
CA GLU A 356 -7.78 1.78 -5.60
C GLU A 356 -7.95 3.30 -5.70
N GLY A 357 -9.16 3.78 -5.44
CA GLY A 357 -9.46 5.22 -5.48
C GLY A 357 -8.85 5.94 -4.30
N ARG A 358 -8.58 7.23 -4.42
CA ARG A 358 -8.04 8.06 -3.33
C ARG A 358 -8.59 9.47 -3.35
N PHE A 359 -8.53 10.12 -2.19
CA PHE A 359 -8.70 11.56 -2.09
C PHE A 359 -7.39 12.24 -2.49
N PHE A 360 -7.49 13.34 -3.24
CA PHE A 360 -6.35 14.12 -3.70
C PHE A 360 -6.10 15.29 -2.76
N ASP A 361 -5.86 15.00 -1.48
CA ASP A 361 -5.30 15.93 -0.52
C ASP A 361 -3.84 15.56 -0.23
N SER A 362 -2.91 16.45 -0.58
CA SER A 362 -1.54 16.35 -0.08
C SER A 362 -1.54 16.69 1.41
N SER A 363 -0.61 16.10 2.17
CA SER A 363 -0.32 16.40 3.57
C SER A 363 -0.31 17.90 3.89
N GLU A 364 -0.47 18.24 5.17
CA GLU A 364 -0.51 19.63 5.64
C GLU A 364 0.50 20.55 4.93
N CYS A 365 -0.03 21.66 4.42
CA CYS A 365 0.74 22.69 3.75
C CYS A 365 1.40 23.58 4.79
N SER A 366 2.71 23.44 4.97
CA SER A 366 3.53 24.30 5.83
C SER A 366 4.13 25.50 5.08
N ASP A 367 3.99 25.59 3.76
CA ASP A 367 4.52 26.70 2.96
C ASP A 367 3.72 28.00 3.23
N ILE A 368 4.32 28.87 4.02
CA ILE A 368 3.80 30.19 4.41
C ILE A 368 3.43 31.04 3.18
N LYS A 369 4.16 30.95 2.07
CA LYS A 369 3.87 31.72 0.86
C LYS A 369 2.60 31.22 0.20
N HIS A 370 2.39 29.90 0.15
CA HIS A 370 1.14 29.33 -0.35
C HIS A 370 -0.05 29.72 0.53
N ILE A 371 0.07 29.61 1.85
CA ILE A 371 -0.96 30.05 2.81
C ILE A 371 -1.30 31.53 2.65
N LYS A 372 -0.30 32.42 2.62
CA LYS A 372 -0.52 33.87 2.43
C LYS A 372 -1.24 34.18 1.13
N ASN A 373 -0.92 33.46 0.05
CA ASN A 373 -1.59 33.67 -1.24
C ASN A 373 -3.02 33.14 -1.23
N ALA A 374 -3.29 31.99 -0.59
CA ALA A 374 -4.63 31.46 -0.42
C ALA A 374 -5.52 32.42 0.39
N ASN A 375 -5.00 32.97 1.50
CA ASN A 375 -5.73 33.95 2.29
C ASN A 375 -6.06 35.23 1.51
N LYS A 376 -5.14 35.70 0.65
CA LYS A 376 -5.42 36.81 -0.27
C LYS A 376 -6.52 36.47 -1.28
N TRP A 377 -6.52 35.25 -1.81
CA TRP A 377 -7.55 34.78 -2.71
C TRP A 377 -8.93 34.77 -2.03
N PHE A 378 -9.04 34.22 -0.81
CA PHE A 378 -10.28 34.24 -0.04
C PHE A 378 -10.71 35.66 0.31
N LYS A 379 -9.77 36.58 0.60
CA LYS A 379 -10.10 37.99 0.82
C LYS A 379 -10.77 38.63 -0.42
N CYS A 380 -10.23 38.39 -1.62
CA CYS A 380 -10.86 38.87 -2.86
C CYS A 380 -12.25 38.26 -3.06
N PHE A 381 -12.46 36.99 -2.68
CA PHE A 381 -13.78 36.39 -2.70
C PHE A 381 -14.73 37.00 -1.65
N ASP A 382 -14.27 37.24 -0.43
CA ASP A 382 -15.09 37.83 0.63
C ASP A 382 -15.57 39.25 0.27
N GLU A 383 -14.81 39.99 -0.54
CA GLU A 383 -15.20 41.30 -1.07
C GLU A 383 -16.47 41.24 -1.94
N ILE A 384 -16.72 40.14 -2.66
CA ILE A 384 -17.96 39.98 -3.45
C ILE A 384 -19.08 39.28 -2.68
N ARG A 385 -18.83 38.83 -1.45
CA ARG A 385 -19.77 38.00 -0.69
C ARG A 385 -21.07 38.72 -0.37
N TYR A 386 -21.03 40.04 -0.19
CA TYR A 386 -22.25 40.83 -0.01
C TYR A 386 -23.15 40.79 -1.26
N LYS A 387 -22.57 40.77 -2.47
CA LYS A 387 -23.34 40.67 -3.72
C LYS A 387 -24.12 39.36 -3.79
N LEU A 388 -23.54 38.27 -3.28
CA LEU A 388 -24.24 36.98 -3.17
C LEU A 388 -25.50 37.07 -2.29
N THR A 389 -25.46 37.89 -1.23
CA THR A 389 -26.60 38.13 -0.34
C THR A 389 -27.67 39.00 -0.99
N LEU A 390 -27.30 39.87 -1.94
CA LEU A 390 -28.23 40.75 -2.64
C LEU A 390 -29.00 40.03 -3.76
N MET A 391 -28.57 38.82 -4.16
CA MET A 391 -29.27 38.04 -5.18
C MET A 391 -30.66 37.65 -4.69
N ALA A 392 -31.69 37.93 -5.50
CA ALA A 392 -33.08 37.65 -5.15
C ALA A 392 -33.28 36.17 -4.76
N ALA A 393 -33.97 35.91 -3.66
CA ALA A 393 -34.32 34.56 -3.22
C ALA A 393 -35.07 33.81 -4.34
N SER A 394 -34.62 32.59 -4.65
CA SER A 394 -35.30 31.68 -5.58
C SER A 394 -36.08 30.67 -4.76
N GLU A 395 -37.28 30.32 -5.22
CA GLU A 395 -38.08 29.26 -4.60
C GLU A 395 -37.36 27.91 -4.59
N ARG A 396 -36.49 27.66 -5.59
CA ARG A 396 -35.65 26.46 -5.66
C ARG A 396 -34.18 26.80 -5.44
N LYS A 397 -33.63 26.32 -4.33
CA LYS A 397 -32.20 26.38 -4.05
C LYS A 397 -31.41 25.45 -4.96
N ILE A 398 -30.21 25.88 -5.36
CA ILE A 398 -29.23 25.01 -6.03
C ILE A 398 -28.74 23.97 -5.03
N ARG A 399 -28.60 22.73 -5.49
CA ARG A 399 -28.18 21.59 -4.65
C ARG A 399 -26.86 21.03 -5.14
N ILE A 400 -25.90 20.86 -4.23
CA ILE A 400 -24.60 20.24 -4.52
C ILE A 400 -24.50 18.89 -3.81
N GLY A 401 -24.33 17.82 -4.58
CA GLY A 401 -24.00 16.49 -4.07
C GLY A 401 -22.51 16.38 -3.79
N VAL A 402 -22.16 15.81 -2.63
CA VAL A 402 -20.78 15.59 -2.19
C VAL A 402 -20.64 14.11 -1.84
N LEU A 403 -19.83 13.39 -2.60
CA LEU A 403 -19.50 11.98 -2.35
C LEU A 403 -18.09 11.96 -1.77
N ASP A 404 -17.98 11.70 -0.47
CA ASP A 404 -16.73 11.90 0.26
C ASP A 404 -16.68 11.05 1.55
N THR A 405 -15.79 11.33 2.50
CA THR A 405 -15.59 10.58 3.75
C THR A 405 -16.71 10.78 4.79
N GLY A 406 -17.67 11.65 4.51
CA GLY A 406 -18.79 11.99 5.41
C GLY A 406 -18.81 13.47 5.80
N ILE A 407 -19.48 13.79 6.91
CA ILE A 407 -19.49 15.11 7.52
C ILE A 407 -19.55 15.05 9.05
N ASP A 408 -18.68 15.82 9.71
CA ASP A 408 -18.77 16.11 11.14
C ASP A 408 -19.79 17.24 11.40
N MET A 409 -20.97 16.86 11.84
CA MET A 409 -22.05 17.79 12.18
C MET A 409 -21.80 18.62 13.44
N ASN A 410 -20.78 18.28 14.24
CA ASN A 410 -20.41 18.99 15.47
C ASN A 410 -19.37 20.10 15.22
N ASN A 411 -18.69 20.09 14.07
CA ASN A 411 -17.84 21.20 13.67
C ASN A 411 -18.60 22.54 13.73
N ILE A 412 -18.01 23.59 14.32
CA ILE A 412 -18.68 24.87 14.59
C ILE A 412 -19.27 25.50 13.32
N THR A 413 -18.53 25.48 12.20
CA THR A 413 -19.02 26.10 10.95
C THR A 413 -20.12 25.26 10.32
N ILE A 414 -19.99 23.93 10.39
CA ILE A 414 -21.00 22.99 9.88
C ILE A 414 -22.29 23.10 10.70
N SER A 415 -22.18 23.13 12.03
CA SER A 415 -23.32 23.19 12.95
C SER A 415 -24.16 24.46 12.74
N GLN A 416 -23.52 25.60 12.52
CA GLN A 416 -24.17 26.87 12.17
C GLN A 416 -24.92 26.84 10.83
N ASN A 417 -24.60 25.91 9.94
CA ASN A 417 -25.20 25.78 8.61
C ASN A 417 -26.02 24.49 8.46
N ARG A 418 -26.37 23.80 9.56
CA ARG A 418 -27.12 22.52 9.54
C ARG A 418 -28.38 22.55 8.67
N GLY A 419 -29.12 23.66 8.65
CA GLY A 419 -30.33 23.80 7.85
C GLY A 419 -30.12 23.71 6.33
N ARG A 420 -28.87 23.80 5.87
CA ARG A 420 -28.46 23.68 4.47
C ARG A 420 -27.86 22.31 4.13
N ILE A 421 -27.80 21.38 5.09
CA ILE A 421 -27.11 20.11 4.92
C ILE A 421 -28.12 18.98 5.06
N ARG A 422 -28.05 18.02 4.13
CA ARG A 422 -28.82 16.77 4.18
C ARG A 422 -27.88 15.61 3.91
N CYS A 423 -27.95 14.57 4.73
CA CYS A 423 -27.18 13.35 4.50
C CYS A 423 -28.00 12.35 3.68
N TRP A 424 -27.33 11.61 2.80
CA TRP A 424 -27.93 10.53 2.03
C TRP A 424 -27.00 9.30 2.00
N PRO A 425 -27.59 8.08 1.99
CA PRO A 425 -29.01 7.80 2.13
C PRO A 425 -29.55 8.13 3.54
N PRO A 426 -30.85 8.49 3.67
CA PRO A 426 -31.43 8.82 4.97
C PRO A 426 -31.25 7.68 5.98
N GLY A 427 -30.84 8.01 7.21
CA GLY A 427 -30.61 7.03 8.27
C GLY A 427 -29.30 6.25 8.17
N ALA A 428 -28.52 6.42 7.09
CA ALA A 428 -27.16 5.88 7.03
C ALA A 428 -26.19 6.71 7.88
N ASP A 429 -25.09 6.07 8.29
CA ASP A 429 -24.00 6.78 8.93
C ASP A 429 -23.39 7.81 7.97
N HIS A 430 -23.11 8.98 8.53
CA HIS A 430 -22.53 10.12 7.83
C HIS A 430 -21.35 10.71 8.60
N HIS A 431 -20.97 10.15 9.75
CA HIS A 431 -19.86 10.69 10.54
C HIS A 431 -18.55 10.63 9.75
N ASP A 432 -17.82 11.74 9.78
CA ASP A 432 -16.53 11.84 9.10
C ASP A 432 -15.38 11.53 10.06
N ASN A 433 -14.84 10.32 9.96
CA ASN A 433 -13.71 9.88 10.79
C ASN A 433 -12.35 10.37 10.24
N ILE A 434 -12.31 10.94 9.03
CA ILE A 434 -11.09 11.34 8.33
C ILE A 434 -10.97 12.87 8.27
N GLY A 435 -12.10 13.53 8.06
CA GLY A 435 -12.27 14.98 8.00
C GLY A 435 -12.12 15.60 6.62
N HIS A 436 -11.83 14.80 5.58
CA HIS A 436 -11.71 15.31 4.21
C HIS A 436 -13.06 15.83 3.69
N GLY A 437 -14.13 15.05 3.82
CA GLY A 437 -15.48 15.42 3.43
C GLY A 437 -16.02 16.63 4.20
N THR A 438 -15.71 16.71 5.50
CA THR A 438 -16.03 17.89 6.33
C THR A 438 -15.32 19.14 5.82
N HIS A 439 -14.05 19.04 5.42
CA HIS A 439 -13.31 20.16 4.84
C HIS A 439 -13.88 20.59 3.47
N VAL A 440 -14.26 19.63 2.62
CA VAL A 440 -14.96 19.89 1.36
C VAL A 440 -16.28 20.63 1.61
N ALA A 441 -17.11 20.15 2.54
CA ALA A 441 -18.38 20.77 2.92
C ALA A 441 -18.16 22.18 3.49
N PHE A 442 -17.13 22.37 4.32
CA PHE A 442 -16.75 23.68 4.85
C PHE A 442 -16.45 24.69 3.74
N LEU A 443 -15.67 24.30 2.71
CA LEU A 443 -15.36 25.18 1.58
C LEU A 443 -16.62 25.58 0.80
N LEU A 444 -17.49 24.61 0.50
CA LEU A 444 -18.74 24.86 -0.20
C LEU A 444 -19.65 25.80 0.59
N LEU A 445 -19.83 25.58 1.89
CA LEU A 445 -20.62 26.46 2.76
C LEU A 445 -20.02 27.85 2.92
N HIS A 446 -18.69 27.96 2.94
CA HIS A 446 -18.02 29.24 3.03
C HIS A 446 -18.26 30.08 1.77
N LEU A 447 -18.17 29.45 0.60
CA LEU A 447 -18.25 30.10 -0.72
C LEU A 447 -19.69 30.29 -1.24
N THR A 448 -20.69 29.73 -0.57
CA THR A 448 -22.09 29.81 -1.00
C THR A 448 -23.01 30.23 0.15
N LYS A 449 -24.08 30.98 -0.15
CA LYS A 449 -25.07 31.41 0.86
C LYS A 449 -26.41 30.69 0.75
N ASP A 450 -26.86 30.41 -0.48
CA ASP A 450 -28.20 29.89 -0.76
C ASP A 450 -28.16 28.58 -1.55
N VAL A 451 -27.34 27.66 -1.05
CA VAL A 451 -27.10 26.33 -1.64
C VAL A 451 -27.29 25.28 -0.57
N ASP A 452 -27.99 24.20 -0.91
CA ASP A 452 -28.13 23.02 -0.06
C ASP A 452 -27.08 21.96 -0.45
N LEU A 453 -26.44 21.35 0.54
CA LEU A 453 -25.48 20.28 0.37
C LEU A 453 -26.14 18.94 0.66
N LEU A 454 -25.96 17.98 -0.25
CA LEU A 454 -26.35 16.59 -0.08
C LEU A 454 -25.09 15.74 0.08
N ILE A 455 -24.80 15.32 1.31
CA ILE A 455 -23.59 14.58 1.65
C ILE A 455 -23.87 13.08 1.60
N CYS A 456 -23.06 12.32 0.86
CA CYS A 456 -22.95 10.88 1.01
C CYS A 456 -21.54 10.51 1.41
N LYS A 457 -21.49 9.77 2.51
CA LYS A 457 -20.32 9.05 2.92
C LYS A 457 -20.15 7.83 2.02
N ILE A 458 -19.01 7.75 1.34
CA ILE A 458 -18.68 6.63 0.46
C ILE A 458 -17.60 5.71 1.04
N THR A 459 -16.90 6.10 2.10
CA THR A 459 -15.76 5.36 2.66
C THR A 459 -15.50 5.77 4.11
N ASP A 460 -14.98 4.85 4.91
CA ASP A 460 -14.43 5.08 6.26
C ASP A 460 -12.89 5.08 6.26
N SER A 461 -12.29 4.95 5.08
CA SER A 461 -10.86 4.74 4.88
C SER A 461 -10.21 5.93 4.16
N VAL A 462 -8.93 6.20 4.46
CA VAL A 462 -8.15 7.28 3.82
C VAL A 462 -8.03 7.06 2.30
N ASP A 463 -8.08 5.80 1.88
CA ASP A 463 -8.20 5.36 0.50
C ASP A 463 -9.61 4.77 0.27
N ILE A 464 -10.12 4.84 -0.95
CA ILE A 464 -11.45 4.36 -1.36
C ILE A 464 -11.40 2.84 -1.56
N LYS A 465 -11.22 2.08 -0.48
CA LYS A 465 -11.08 0.60 -0.49
C LYS A 465 -12.34 -0.13 -0.07
N ASP A 466 -13.02 0.41 0.93
CA ASP A 466 -14.26 -0.09 1.53
C ASP A 466 -15.51 0.50 0.86
N ALA A 467 -15.32 1.25 -0.24
CA ALA A 467 -16.38 2.09 -0.72
C ALA A 467 -17.51 1.32 -1.39
N SER A 468 -18.74 1.69 -1.06
CA SER A 468 -19.90 1.09 -1.68
C SER A 468 -20.03 1.59 -3.11
N ILE A 469 -19.67 0.74 -4.09
CA ILE A 469 -19.88 1.00 -5.52
C ILE A 469 -21.32 1.43 -5.80
N LYS A 470 -22.29 0.86 -5.08
CA LYS A 470 -23.71 1.22 -5.18
C LYS A 470 -23.99 2.66 -4.73
N GLN A 471 -23.36 3.13 -3.66
CA GLN A 471 -23.51 4.52 -3.20
C GLN A 471 -22.85 5.49 -4.18
N ILE A 472 -21.64 5.17 -4.67
CA ILE A 472 -20.96 6.00 -5.67
C ILE A 472 -21.75 6.03 -7.00
N ALA A 473 -22.40 4.92 -7.36
CA ALA A 473 -23.25 4.79 -8.54
C ALA A 473 -24.66 5.39 -8.38
N ASP A 474 -24.96 6.03 -7.25
CA ASP A 474 -26.17 6.85 -7.06
C ASP A 474 -25.76 8.33 -6.93
N PRO A 475 -25.43 9.03 -8.03
CA PRO A 475 -24.95 10.42 -7.98
C PRO A 475 -26.03 11.42 -7.51
N GLY A 476 -27.22 10.94 -7.14
CA GLY A 476 -28.31 11.79 -6.68
C GLY A 476 -28.89 12.66 -7.79
N LYS A 477 -28.89 12.21 -9.05
CA LYS A 477 -29.38 12.97 -10.23
C LYS A 477 -30.72 13.67 -10.00
N ASP A 478 -31.69 13.00 -9.38
CA ASP A 478 -33.03 13.58 -9.11
C ASP A 478 -33.07 14.47 -7.85
N ARG A 479 -31.92 14.62 -7.19
CA ARG A 479 -31.76 15.29 -5.90
C ARG A 479 -30.81 16.49 -5.97
N VAL A 480 -29.86 16.54 -6.90
CA VAL A 480 -28.80 17.56 -6.97
C VAL A 480 -28.65 18.18 -8.37
N ASP A 481 -28.08 19.38 -8.44
CA ASP A 481 -27.80 20.12 -9.68
C ASP A 481 -26.32 20.06 -10.08
N ILE A 482 -25.45 19.91 -9.08
CA ILE A 482 -24.01 19.81 -9.24
C ILE A 482 -23.51 18.63 -8.41
N LEU A 483 -22.57 17.86 -8.93
CA LEU A 483 -21.88 16.79 -8.25
C LEU A 483 -20.40 17.15 -8.06
N ASN A 484 -19.92 17.08 -6.82
CA ASN A 484 -18.53 17.27 -6.47
C ASN A 484 -17.87 15.93 -6.14
N LEU A 485 -16.89 15.54 -6.93
CA LEU A 485 -16.08 14.34 -6.75
C LEU A 485 -14.64 14.73 -6.41
N SER A 486 -14.37 14.97 -5.13
CA SER A 486 -13.04 15.34 -4.62
C SER A 486 -12.13 14.12 -4.43
N PHE A 487 -12.24 13.14 -5.31
CA PHE A 487 -11.50 11.88 -5.29
C PHE A 487 -11.32 11.37 -6.72
N GLY A 488 -10.50 10.34 -6.88
CA GLY A 488 -10.41 9.62 -8.15
C GLY A 488 -9.64 8.32 -8.05
N PHE A 489 -9.87 7.50 -9.06
CA PHE A 489 -9.14 6.30 -9.36
C PHE A 489 -8.07 6.62 -10.40
N PRO A 490 -6.94 5.94 -10.38
CA PRO A 490 -5.86 6.12 -11.35
C PRO A 490 -6.32 5.89 -12.79
N GLU A 491 -7.08 4.82 -13.02
CA GLU A 491 -7.69 4.50 -14.31
C GLU A 491 -9.08 3.87 -14.18
N TYR A 492 -9.75 3.69 -15.31
CA TYR A 492 -11.03 3.00 -15.36
C TYR A 492 -10.83 1.48 -15.35
N GLN A 493 -11.63 0.78 -14.56
CA GLN A 493 -11.67 -0.68 -14.49
C GLN A 493 -13.12 -1.17 -14.62
N ASP A 494 -13.33 -2.40 -15.09
CA ASP A 494 -14.66 -2.97 -15.31
C ASP A 494 -15.52 -3.00 -14.04
N LYS A 495 -14.91 -3.19 -12.86
CA LYS A 495 -15.60 -3.14 -11.57
C LYS A 495 -16.24 -1.76 -11.28
N LEU A 496 -15.75 -0.70 -11.94
CA LEU A 496 -16.23 0.67 -11.83
C LEU A 496 -17.30 1.01 -12.89
N ASP A 497 -17.67 0.06 -13.77
CA ASP A 497 -18.70 0.28 -14.79
C ASP A 497 -20.04 0.77 -14.23
N PRO A 498 -20.54 0.30 -13.07
CA PRO A 498 -21.76 0.85 -12.47
C PRO A 498 -21.67 2.35 -12.20
N ILE A 499 -20.52 2.81 -11.70
CA ILE A 499 -20.24 4.23 -11.44
C ILE A 499 -20.11 5.00 -12.75
N ASN A 500 -19.41 4.44 -13.74
CA ASN A 500 -19.32 5.02 -15.08
C ASN A 500 -20.71 5.24 -15.69
N LYS A 501 -21.56 4.20 -15.72
CA LYS A 501 -22.95 4.31 -16.20
C LYS A 501 -23.72 5.38 -15.44
N ALA A 502 -23.59 5.43 -14.12
CA ALA A 502 -24.26 6.43 -13.30
C ALA A 502 -23.82 7.86 -13.62
N ILE A 503 -22.51 8.11 -13.72
CA ILE A 503 -21.95 9.42 -14.09
C ILE A 503 -22.46 9.84 -15.47
N ARG A 504 -22.44 8.96 -16.47
CA ARG A 504 -22.91 9.27 -17.83
C ARG A 504 -24.42 9.53 -17.88
N ASN A 505 -25.21 8.73 -17.17
CA ASN A 505 -26.65 8.92 -17.06
C ASN A 505 -26.98 10.25 -16.37
N ALA A 506 -26.23 10.61 -15.34
CA ALA A 506 -26.38 11.88 -14.65
C ALA A 506 -26.00 13.07 -15.55
N ALA A 507 -24.84 13.02 -16.20
CA ALA A 507 -24.37 14.06 -17.11
C ALA A 507 -25.34 14.30 -18.29
N SER A 508 -25.81 13.23 -18.93
CA SER A 508 -26.80 13.30 -20.02
C SER A 508 -28.15 13.91 -19.62
N SER A 509 -28.43 13.98 -18.30
CA SER A 509 -29.65 14.55 -17.76
C SER A 509 -29.49 15.99 -17.25
N GLY A 510 -28.32 16.61 -17.53
CA GLY A 510 -28.02 17.98 -17.13
C GLY A 510 -27.45 18.12 -15.72
N LEU A 511 -26.96 17.04 -15.10
CA LEU A 511 -26.16 17.15 -13.88
C LEU A 511 -24.75 17.62 -14.23
N ILE A 512 -24.29 18.70 -13.59
CA ILE A 512 -22.92 19.20 -13.79
C ILE A 512 -21.98 18.46 -12.83
N ILE A 513 -20.98 17.77 -13.37
CA ILE A 513 -20.08 16.93 -12.58
C ILE A 513 -18.66 17.51 -12.60
N PHE A 514 -18.14 17.82 -11.42
CA PHE A 514 -16.76 18.24 -11.20
C PHE A 514 -15.96 17.11 -10.54
N ALA A 515 -14.77 16.83 -11.06
CA ALA A 515 -13.88 15.85 -10.47
C ALA A 515 -12.46 16.38 -10.34
N ALA A 516 -11.78 16.00 -9.26
CA ALA A 516 -10.39 16.35 -9.03
C ALA A 516 -9.48 15.68 -10.07
N ALA A 517 -8.60 16.47 -10.69
CA ALA A 517 -7.73 16.00 -11.77
C ALA A 517 -6.69 14.94 -11.33
N GLY A 518 -6.24 15.00 -10.07
CA GLY A 518 -5.18 14.17 -9.53
C GLY A 518 -4.01 14.98 -8.97
N ASN A 519 -3.14 14.35 -8.17
CA ASN A 519 -2.02 14.98 -7.47
C ASN A 519 -0.63 14.35 -7.77
N GLU A 520 -0.51 13.46 -8.75
CA GLU A 520 0.75 12.73 -9.01
C GLU A 520 1.78 13.49 -9.85
N GLY A 521 1.50 14.75 -10.19
CA GLY A 521 2.34 15.50 -11.11
C GLY A 521 2.39 14.82 -12.49
N GLY A 522 3.48 15.05 -13.22
CA GLY A 522 3.72 14.36 -14.49
C GLY A 522 4.02 12.86 -14.37
N ASN A 523 3.93 12.26 -13.18
CA ASN A 523 4.25 10.85 -12.97
C ASN A 523 3.07 9.91 -13.26
N ALA A 524 1.85 10.42 -13.31
CA ALA A 524 0.64 9.69 -13.70
C ALA A 524 -0.27 10.52 -14.61
N GLY A 525 -1.19 9.84 -15.29
CA GLY A 525 -2.24 10.50 -16.07
C GLY A 525 -3.30 11.18 -15.20
N MET A 526 -4.24 11.85 -15.86
CA MET A 526 -5.44 12.36 -15.20
C MET A 526 -6.24 11.20 -14.61
N SER A 527 -6.64 11.33 -13.36
CA SER A 527 -7.42 10.32 -12.66
C SER A 527 -8.83 10.18 -13.25
N TRP A 528 -9.38 8.98 -13.21
CA TRP A 528 -10.80 8.70 -13.45
C TRP A 528 -11.61 9.01 -12.18
N PRO A 529 -12.82 9.62 -12.24
CA PRO A 529 -13.60 9.95 -13.42
C PRO A 529 -13.25 11.28 -14.08
N ALA A 530 -12.26 12.04 -13.61
CA ALA A 530 -11.88 13.31 -14.24
C ALA A 530 -11.46 13.14 -15.72
N SER A 531 -10.87 12.00 -16.08
CA SER A 531 -10.56 11.59 -17.46
C SER A 531 -11.80 11.36 -18.35
N LEU A 532 -13.01 11.26 -17.80
CA LEU A 532 -14.26 11.25 -18.57
C LEU A 532 -14.56 12.60 -19.25
N GLN A 533 -13.67 13.60 -19.10
CA GLN A 533 -13.61 14.77 -19.98
C GLN A 533 -13.66 14.39 -21.48
N ASP A 534 -12.98 13.30 -21.87
CA ASP A 534 -12.94 12.83 -23.26
C ASP A 534 -14.31 12.46 -23.81
N LYS A 535 -15.21 12.02 -22.93
CA LYS A 535 -16.60 11.68 -23.23
C LYS A 535 -17.55 12.86 -23.01
N ARG A 536 -17.02 14.04 -22.65
CA ARG A 536 -17.75 15.30 -22.35
C ARG A 536 -18.68 15.21 -21.14
N ASP A 537 -18.48 14.22 -20.26
CA ASP A 537 -19.38 13.96 -19.13
C ASP A 537 -18.95 14.69 -17.84
N VAL A 538 -17.65 15.00 -17.69
CA VAL A 538 -17.07 15.54 -16.45
C VAL A 538 -16.20 16.78 -16.74
N ILE A 539 -16.18 17.74 -15.80
CA ILE A 539 -15.27 18.89 -15.78
C ILE A 539 -14.11 18.58 -14.82
N PRO A 540 -12.89 18.30 -15.33
CA PRO A 540 -11.73 18.05 -14.48
C PRO A 540 -11.19 19.36 -13.89
N ILE A 541 -10.89 19.36 -12.60
CA ILE A 541 -10.39 20.53 -11.87
C ILE A 541 -8.97 20.31 -11.38
N TYR A 542 -8.08 21.19 -11.84
CA TYR A 542 -6.68 21.22 -11.47
C TYR A 542 -6.42 22.24 -10.35
N SER A 543 -5.30 22.10 -9.65
CA SER A 543 -4.91 22.96 -8.53
C SER A 543 -3.91 24.05 -8.93
N SER A 544 -4.06 25.26 -8.42
CA SER A 544 -3.06 26.32 -8.42
C SER A 544 -2.81 26.88 -7.02
N ASN A 545 -1.77 27.70 -6.88
CA ASN A 545 -1.69 28.61 -5.74
C ASN A 545 -2.65 29.80 -5.90
N GLY A 546 -2.79 30.61 -4.85
CA GLY A 546 -3.68 31.78 -4.86
C GLY A 546 -3.28 32.93 -5.80
N LYS A 547 -2.18 32.79 -6.56
CA LYS A 547 -1.78 33.71 -7.63
C LYS A 547 -2.02 33.14 -9.03
N GLY A 548 -2.65 31.97 -9.15
CA GLY A 548 -2.92 31.33 -10.44
C GLY A 548 -1.73 30.60 -11.07
N LYS A 549 -0.63 30.38 -10.32
CA LYS A 549 0.45 29.48 -10.80
C LYS A 549 0.04 28.04 -10.54
N LEU A 550 0.01 27.22 -11.59
CA LEU A 550 -0.32 25.80 -11.52
C LEU A 550 0.56 25.07 -10.50
N SER A 551 -0.06 24.11 -9.82
CA SER A 551 0.62 23.20 -8.90
C SER A 551 1.49 22.21 -9.69
N GLY A 552 2.68 21.90 -9.18
CA GLY A 552 3.50 20.79 -9.70
C GLY A 552 2.92 19.40 -9.42
N MET A 553 1.84 19.32 -8.63
CA MET A 553 1.09 18.08 -8.35
C MET A 553 0.07 17.76 -9.45
N ASN A 554 -0.25 18.70 -10.33
CA ASN A 554 -1.22 18.46 -11.38
C ASN A 554 -0.72 17.40 -12.36
N PRO A 555 -1.58 16.50 -12.86
CA PRO A 555 -1.22 15.60 -13.93
C PRO A 555 -0.75 16.40 -15.16
N SER A 556 0.11 15.79 -15.98
CA SER A 556 0.55 16.39 -17.24
C SER A 556 -0.67 16.81 -18.05
N SER A 557 -0.79 18.12 -18.29
CA SER A 557 -1.97 18.65 -18.97
C SER A 557 -1.99 18.17 -20.42
N ARG A 558 -3.17 17.74 -20.87
CA ARG A 558 -3.42 17.56 -22.30
C ARG A 558 -3.38 18.92 -22.99
N THR A 559 -3.08 18.91 -24.28
CA THR A 559 -3.22 20.08 -25.15
C THR A 559 -4.68 20.53 -25.20
N GLY A 560 -4.98 21.76 -24.78
CA GLY A 560 -6.33 22.34 -24.82
C GLY A 560 -6.68 23.19 -23.60
N SER A 561 -7.94 23.61 -23.52
CA SER A 561 -8.47 24.36 -22.38
C SER A 561 -8.83 23.41 -21.23
N TYR A 562 -8.47 23.79 -20.01
CA TYR A 562 -8.85 23.10 -18.77
C TYR A 562 -8.99 24.12 -17.64
N ILE A 563 -9.80 23.78 -16.64
CA ILE A 563 -10.10 24.67 -15.52
C ILE A 563 -9.19 24.34 -14.33
N TYR A 564 -8.64 25.38 -13.71
CA TYR A 564 -7.90 25.25 -12.47
C TYR A 564 -8.22 26.41 -11.54
N THR A 565 -8.14 26.17 -10.24
CA THR A 565 -8.37 27.22 -9.23
C THR A 565 -7.53 26.97 -7.99
N LEU A 566 -7.70 27.82 -6.98
CA LEU A 566 -6.99 27.71 -5.71
C LEU A 566 -7.10 26.28 -5.17
N GLY A 567 -5.96 25.62 -4.97
CA GLY A 567 -5.89 24.33 -4.29
C GLY A 567 -4.62 24.17 -3.48
N LYS A 568 -3.80 25.21 -3.31
CA LYS A 568 -2.61 25.16 -2.43
C LYS A 568 -2.76 26.08 -1.23
N GLY A 569 -2.46 25.56 -0.04
CA GLY A 569 -2.49 26.31 1.22
C GLY A 569 -3.90 26.71 1.64
N VAL A 570 -4.90 25.92 1.28
CA VAL A 570 -6.31 26.18 1.59
C VAL A 570 -6.56 25.94 3.07
N LYS A 571 -7.15 26.92 3.75
CA LYS A 571 -7.51 26.84 5.17
C LYS A 571 -8.48 25.68 5.41
N SER A 572 -8.19 24.85 6.41
CA SER A 572 -9.07 23.76 6.85
C SER A 572 -10.02 24.19 7.97
N CYS A 573 -11.12 23.44 8.11
CA CYS A 573 -12.01 23.50 9.27
C CYS A 573 -11.50 22.68 10.45
N GLN A 574 -10.46 21.86 10.22
CA GLN A 574 -9.76 21.14 11.26
C GLN A 574 -8.69 22.02 11.91
N VAL A 575 -8.40 21.70 13.15
CA VAL A 575 -7.42 22.36 14.00
C VAL A 575 -6.56 21.28 14.63
N ARG A 576 -5.27 21.55 14.74
CA ARG A 576 -4.31 20.68 15.41
C ARG A 576 -4.05 21.25 16.80
N ASP A 577 -4.07 20.39 17.81
CA ASP A 577 -3.57 20.76 19.13
C ASP A 577 -2.05 20.60 19.14
N VAL A 578 -1.33 21.69 19.37
CA VAL A 578 0.11 21.70 19.56
C VAL A 578 0.38 22.41 20.88
N ASP A 579 0.81 21.65 21.88
CA ASP A 579 1.13 22.13 23.23
C ASP A 579 -0.04 22.88 23.92
N GLY A 580 -1.28 22.44 23.72
CA GLY A 580 -2.48 23.08 24.27
C GLY A 580 -2.96 24.28 23.45
N VAL A 581 -2.32 24.58 22.32
CA VAL A 581 -2.68 25.66 21.40
C VAL A 581 -3.31 25.07 20.14
N GLN A 582 -4.57 25.42 19.92
CA GLN A 582 -5.33 25.07 18.72
C GLN A 582 -4.80 25.86 17.51
N GLN A 583 -4.09 25.20 16.61
CA GLN A 583 -3.58 25.78 15.37
C GLN A 583 -4.40 25.37 14.16
N VAL A 584 -4.71 26.34 13.30
CA VAL A 584 -5.45 26.10 12.05
C VAL A 584 -4.53 25.39 11.04
N ILE A 585 -4.95 24.22 10.57
CA ILE A 585 -4.21 23.50 9.52
C ILE A 585 -4.59 24.03 8.13
N HIS A 586 -3.64 23.93 7.20
CA HIS A 586 -3.86 24.25 5.79
C HIS A 586 -3.55 23.02 4.97
N ARG A 587 -4.35 22.73 3.95
CA ARG A 587 -4.16 21.56 3.07
C ARG A 587 -4.00 22.01 1.62
N SER A 588 -3.40 21.15 0.80
CA SER A 588 -3.27 21.38 -0.63
C SER A 588 -3.76 20.17 -1.42
N GLY A 589 -4.19 20.36 -2.66
CA GLY A 589 -4.68 19.28 -3.51
C GLY A 589 -5.73 19.73 -4.52
N SER A 590 -5.88 18.96 -5.60
CA SER A 590 -6.99 19.13 -6.54
C SER A 590 -8.35 18.85 -5.89
N SER A 591 -8.40 18.05 -4.81
CA SER A 591 -9.61 17.84 -4.01
C SER A 591 -10.18 19.11 -3.39
N PHE A 592 -9.36 20.12 -3.08
CA PHE A 592 -9.83 21.40 -2.53
C PHE A 592 -10.11 22.45 -3.63
N ALA A 593 -9.49 22.30 -4.81
CA ALA A 593 -9.83 23.12 -5.97
C ALA A 593 -11.20 22.76 -6.54
N THR A 594 -11.57 21.47 -6.50
CA THR A 594 -12.84 20.95 -7.01
C THR A 594 -14.09 21.60 -6.37
N PRO A 595 -14.23 21.68 -5.03
CA PRO A 595 -15.38 22.33 -4.41
C PRO A 595 -15.40 23.84 -4.65
N ILE A 596 -14.25 24.49 -4.87
CA ILE A 596 -14.21 25.91 -5.25
C ILE A 596 -14.82 26.10 -6.65
N ALA A 597 -14.49 25.23 -7.60
CA ALA A 597 -15.10 25.24 -8.92
C ALA A 597 -16.61 24.91 -8.86
N ALA A 598 -17.00 23.91 -8.07
CA ALA A 598 -18.41 23.54 -7.88
C ALA A 598 -19.22 24.70 -7.23
N ALA A 599 -18.67 25.37 -6.23
CA ALA A 599 -19.27 26.58 -5.66
C ALA A 599 -19.41 27.70 -6.70
N THR A 600 -18.42 27.86 -7.57
CA THR A 600 -18.47 28.85 -8.66
C THR A 600 -19.60 28.54 -9.66
N ALA A 601 -19.78 27.26 -10.02
CA ALA A 601 -20.93 26.84 -10.84
C ALA A 601 -22.25 27.18 -10.16
N ALA A 602 -22.38 26.90 -8.87
CA ALA A 602 -23.58 27.20 -8.11
C ALA A 602 -23.88 28.70 -8.08
N ILE A 603 -22.86 29.54 -7.93
CA ILE A 603 -22.98 31.01 -8.00
C ILE A 603 -23.45 31.45 -9.39
N ILE A 604 -22.89 30.90 -10.48
CA ILE A 604 -23.31 31.20 -11.85
C ILE A 604 -24.77 30.80 -12.08
N LEU A 605 -25.16 29.58 -11.70
CA LEU A 605 -26.54 29.12 -11.82
C LEU A 605 -27.48 30.05 -11.06
N ARG A 606 -27.10 30.42 -9.83
CA ARG A 606 -27.90 31.33 -9.02
C ARG A 606 -28.00 32.72 -9.63
N PHE A 607 -26.92 33.22 -10.22
CA PHE A 607 -26.85 34.52 -10.88
C PHE A 607 -27.77 34.57 -12.09
N VAL A 608 -27.74 33.53 -12.92
CA VAL A 608 -28.62 33.39 -14.07
C VAL A 608 -30.09 33.20 -13.65
N ASP A 609 -30.35 32.50 -12.55
CA ASP A 609 -31.71 32.28 -12.05
C ASP A 609 -32.28 33.52 -11.33
N SER A 610 -31.44 34.36 -10.72
CA SER A 610 -31.88 35.61 -10.06
C SER A 610 -31.91 36.83 -10.97
N ALA A 611 -31.38 36.73 -12.19
CA ALA A 611 -31.23 37.87 -13.08
C ALA A 611 -32.59 38.39 -13.56
N ASN A 612 -32.71 39.72 -13.64
CA ASN A 612 -33.88 40.42 -14.15
C ASN A 612 -33.54 41.26 -15.39
N PRO A 613 -33.14 40.63 -16.51
CA PRO A 613 -32.77 41.35 -17.72
C PRO A 613 -33.99 41.89 -18.47
N SER A 614 -33.77 42.64 -19.56
CA SER A 614 -34.86 43.09 -20.43
C SER A 614 -35.72 41.91 -20.93
N PRO A 615 -37.02 42.12 -21.24
CA PRO A 615 -37.92 41.04 -21.66
C PRO A 615 -37.39 40.18 -22.82
N GLU A 616 -36.69 40.81 -23.78
CA GLU A 616 -36.08 40.10 -24.91
C GLU A 616 -34.91 39.20 -24.46
N CYS A 617 -34.06 39.69 -23.55
CA CYS A 617 -32.97 38.90 -22.99
C CYS A 617 -33.48 37.80 -22.08
N SER A 618 -34.53 38.06 -21.29
CA SER A 618 -35.18 37.07 -20.42
C SER A 618 -35.66 35.86 -21.23
N LYS A 619 -36.40 36.09 -22.33
CA LYS A 619 -36.86 35.00 -23.21
C LYS A 619 -35.69 34.17 -23.76
N LYS A 620 -34.65 34.82 -24.29
CA LYS A 620 -33.46 34.13 -24.82
C LYS A 620 -32.69 33.38 -23.74
N LEU A 621 -32.64 33.92 -22.53
CA LEU A 621 -31.98 33.29 -21.39
C LEU A 621 -32.71 32.00 -21.02
N GLU A 622 -34.04 32.03 -20.87
CA GLU A 622 -34.85 30.84 -20.58
C GLU A 622 -34.68 29.74 -21.63
N GLU A 623 -34.66 30.10 -22.92
CA GLU A 623 -34.40 29.15 -24.02
C GLU A 623 -33.01 28.49 -23.92
N LEU A 624 -32.00 29.21 -23.42
CA LEU A 624 -30.60 28.76 -23.37
C LEU A 624 -30.17 28.20 -22.01
N LYS A 625 -30.95 28.40 -20.95
CA LYS A 625 -30.68 27.85 -19.59
C LYS A 625 -30.36 26.35 -19.59
N PRO A 626 -31.04 25.48 -20.37
CA PRO A 626 -30.66 24.07 -20.46
C PRO A 626 -29.21 23.86 -20.93
N ARG A 627 -28.71 24.71 -21.83
CA ARG A 627 -27.31 24.62 -22.31
C ARG A 627 -26.31 24.97 -21.21
N LEU A 628 -26.65 25.88 -20.30
CA LEU A 628 -25.80 26.21 -19.15
C LEU A 628 -25.59 25.00 -18.22
N ARG A 629 -26.59 24.11 -18.13
CA ARG A 629 -26.52 22.87 -17.34
C ARG A 629 -25.77 21.72 -18.02
N THR A 630 -25.29 21.93 -19.24
CA THR A 630 -24.38 20.97 -19.89
C THR A 630 -22.95 21.20 -19.43
N ARG A 631 -22.12 20.15 -19.49
CA ARG A 631 -20.67 20.22 -19.23
C ARG A 631 -19.99 21.35 -20.01
N LEU A 632 -20.21 21.39 -21.34
CA LEU A 632 -19.58 22.38 -22.21
C LEU A 632 -20.10 23.80 -21.96
N GLY A 633 -21.39 23.97 -21.69
CA GLY A 633 -21.97 25.28 -21.40
C GLY A 633 -21.45 25.85 -20.10
N MET A 634 -21.42 25.07 -19.02
CA MET A 634 -20.88 25.51 -17.74
C MET A 634 -19.39 25.84 -17.84
N GLU A 635 -18.59 24.96 -18.46
CA GLU A 635 -17.16 25.18 -18.66
C GLU A 635 -16.87 26.47 -19.45
N ARG A 636 -17.58 26.70 -20.57
CA ARG A 636 -17.38 27.91 -21.37
C ARG A 636 -17.77 29.17 -20.61
N VAL A 637 -18.90 29.16 -19.90
CA VAL A 637 -19.31 30.32 -19.11
C VAL A 637 -18.27 30.59 -18.03
N MET A 638 -17.83 29.59 -17.27
CA MET A 638 -16.75 29.73 -16.28
C MET A 638 -15.48 30.35 -16.88
N CYS A 639 -15.03 29.84 -18.03
CA CYS A 639 -13.79 30.28 -18.67
C CYS A 639 -13.87 31.68 -19.30
N GLU A 640 -15.07 32.23 -19.45
CA GLU A 640 -15.30 33.55 -20.05
C GLU A 640 -15.66 34.61 -19.01
N VAL A 641 -16.43 34.25 -17.98
CA VAL A 641 -17.01 35.21 -17.03
C VAL A 641 -16.38 35.17 -15.64
N CYS A 642 -15.63 34.12 -15.30
CA CYS A 642 -14.97 33.97 -14.00
C CYS A 642 -13.45 34.01 -14.11
N VAL A 643 -12.93 34.81 -15.05
CA VAL A 643 -11.50 35.02 -15.28
C VAL A 643 -11.24 36.49 -15.61
N ARG A 644 -10.02 36.95 -15.34
CA ARG A 644 -9.60 38.32 -15.68
C ARG A 644 -9.57 38.59 -17.19
N GLU A 645 -9.00 37.65 -17.93
CA GLU A 645 -8.81 37.75 -19.38
C GLU A 645 -9.16 36.41 -20.01
N PRO A 646 -10.31 36.29 -20.68
CA PRO A 646 -10.69 35.04 -21.32
C PRO A 646 -9.78 34.75 -22.51
N LYS A 647 -9.19 33.55 -22.52
CA LYS A 647 -8.28 33.10 -23.58
C LYS A 647 -8.74 31.75 -24.11
N TRP A 648 -9.20 31.76 -25.35
CA TRP A 648 -9.62 30.55 -26.05
C TRP A 648 -8.46 29.55 -26.11
N LEU A 649 -8.78 28.27 -25.86
CA LEU A 649 -7.83 27.15 -25.91
C LEU A 649 -6.66 27.23 -24.92
N GLN A 650 -6.72 28.13 -23.93
CA GLN A 650 -5.72 28.20 -22.85
C GLN A 650 -6.27 27.65 -21.54
N PRO A 651 -5.37 27.28 -20.60
CA PRO A 651 -5.74 26.98 -19.23
C PRO A 651 -6.48 28.16 -18.57
N CYS A 652 -7.59 27.88 -17.90
CA CYS A 652 -8.45 28.87 -17.26
C CYS A 652 -8.23 28.91 -15.74
N TYR A 653 -7.66 30.00 -15.22
CA TYR A 653 -7.58 30.26 -13.79
C TYR A 653 -8.88 30.84 -13.24
N LEU A 654 -9.71 29.99 -12.65
CA LEU A 654 -11.03 30.37 -12.17
C LEU A 654 -10.94 31.27 -10.92
N THR A 655 -11.60 32.42 -11.01
CA THR A 655 -11.63 33.50 -10.04
C THR A 655 -13.06 34.09 -9.99
N PRO A 656 -13.90 33.65 -9.04
CA PRO A 656 -15.36 33.89 -9.10
C PRO A 656 -15.78 35.36 -9.08
N TRP A 657 -14.97 36.24 -8.51
CA TRP A 657 -15.28 37.67 -8.42
C TRP A 657 -15.39 38.38 -9.76
N TYR A 658 -14.76 37.87 -10.83
CA TYR A 658 -14.89 38.43 -12.17
C TYR A 658 -16.31 38.37 -12.72
N LEU A 659 -17.14 37.43 -12.24
CA LEU A 659 -18.56 37.36 -12.61
C LEU A 659 -19.31 38.65 -12.26
N PHE A 660 -18.86 39.33 -11.22
CA PHE A 660 -19.49 40.53 -10.68
C PHE A 660 -18.71 41.82 -10.96
N GLU A 661 -17.70 41.77 -11.84
CA GLU A 661 -17.00 43.00 -12.28
C GLU A 661 -17.86 43.83 -13.21
N LEU A 662 -18.72 43.19 -14.02
CA LEU A 662 -19.69 43.87 -14.86
C LEU A 662 -21.07 43.86 -14.21
N GLU A 663 -21.87 44.86 -14.56
CA GLU A 663 -23.28 44.91 -14.17
C GLU A 663 -24.06 43.77 -14.82
N GLU A 664 -25.13 43.30 -14.16
CA GLU A 664 -25.98 42.22 -14.63
C GLU A 664 -26.52 42.46 -16.05
N ALA A 665 -26.89 43.70 -16.36
CA ALA A 665 -27.38 44.14 -17.66
C ALA A 665 -26.36 43.92 -18.80
N ILE A 666 -25.07 43.83 -18.49
CA ILE A 666 -23.99 43.55 -19.45
C ILE A 666 -23.60 42.07 -19.39
N GLN A 667 -23.52 41.50 -18.19
CA GLN A 667 -23.05 40.14 -17.97
C GLN A 667 -24.00 39.09 -18.55
N ILE A 668 -25.32 39.28 -18.45
CA ILE A 668 -26.32 38.35 -18.98
C ILE A 668 -26.26 38.24 -20.51
N PRO A 669 -26.21 39.33 -21.29
CA PRO A 669 -25.96 39.26 -22.72
C PRO A 669 -24.67 38.51 -23.10
N VAL A 670 -23.60 38.64 -22.32
CA VAL A 670 -22.35 37.87 -22.52
C VAL A 670 -22.60 36.38 -22.34
N ILE A 671 -23.28 35.98 -21.25
CA ILE A 671 -23.65 34.57 -21.01
C ILE A 671 -24.52 34.03 -22.15
N ILE A 672 -25.54 34.77 -22.58
CA ILE A 672 -26.39 34.39 -23.73
C ILE A 672 -25.54 34.18 -24.99
N LYS A 673 -24.60 35.09 -25.29
CA LYS A 673 -23.71 34.97 -26.45
C LYS A 673 -22.86 33.70 -26.39
N ILE A 674 -22.32 33.37 -25.22
CA ILE A 674 -21.54 32.14 -25.00
C ILE A 674 -22.41 30.91 -25.23
N LEU A 675 -23.59 30.85 -24.61
CA LEU A 675 -24.49 29.69 -24.69
C LEU A 675 -25.04 29.44 -26.11
N LYS A 676 -25.18 30.49 -26.94
CA LYS A 676 -25.53 30.33 -28.36
C LYS A 676 -24.49 29.54 -29.15
N GLN A 677 -23.22 29.64 -28.78
CA GLN A 677 -22.10 28.96 -29.43
C GLN A 677 -21.90 27.53 -28.92
N VAL A 678 -22.59 27.15 -27.85
CA VAL A 678 -22.61 25.78 -27.33
C VAL A 678 -23.60 25.00 -28.18
N THR A 679 -23.10 24.10 -29.02
CA THR A 679 -23.93 23.11 -29.72
C THR A 679 -24.51 22.13 -28.69
N PRO A 680 -25.82 21.79 -28.80
CA PRO A 680 -26.47 20.79 -27.95
C PRO A 680 -25.71 19.46 -27.89
#